data_AF-A0A1M5SE95-F1
#
_entry.id   AF-A0A1M5SE95-F1
#
_cell.length_a   1.000
_cell.length_b   1.000
_cell.length_c   1.000
_cell.angle_alpha   90.00
_cell.angle_beta   90.00
_cell.angle_gamma   90.00
#
_symmetry.space_group_name_H-M   'P 1'
#
loop_
_entity.id
_entity.type
_entity.pdbx_description
1 polymer ?
#
loop_
_entity_poly.entity_id
_entity_poly.type
_entity_poly.pdbx_seq_one_letter_code
_entity_poly.pdbx_strand_id
1 'polypeptide(L)'
;MNKFALIICALFFYVGHVLAEPVPWPVKPAKTFFKQSGNIVQITTPEEFALMVKYATDSTKSNYYFTLMTDIVINEGDASTWGKNPPKYKWTSVGDTTRPAKLSLNGNGHTISGLYVNSEDDFQGLFGYLDGGVYNLNIVNSFIKGRNFVGSAAGAMASSVHKIFVDAIVEGNNYVGGVVGYPGYASDAVSVNQCIFKGSVKGRGHVGGIFGYGSIFYGDGGGVSECDNYGSVYGGQTVGGIVGGFSVDVPESSVYFTKLRNYGTVSGNKYVGGLAGSFGIGRDGDINAKYNISLLRNMGEIIGESYVGGLIGNYGGGQAHYLFDLEESYNAGRVSGEGYPTASLYNFSPYSSDRKDTIIRCFNFAETYYQGTLLEEKTKMSEIDKYADSLGPNYLPDTGDVKINGGYPILLSESRDFKYLKGSGTKNDPFLISSFDDLLLFNKHSGAIRYKDKEYYKQTADIEWNAQENWKPIPVQEIHYDGGGHKISKLRSYSENGCAAFLDATDQPAYVDNLVLEDVDIRGGTMAAGVLCSGPLYASNIKVSGSIAAMDRVGNAGGVIAFMWYGSIINVVNEADVSAELSTGMAGGIMGRTRYAGDKPIICNVVNRGTIRTTLNAGGITGKGGVIMNADNYGSVFADGHVGGISGLATVISNSFNRGEVVGEGVVGGVAGSVELAYGVYNAGRIVTDYPEVVGAVFAEIERYYGKLDSGRTAIQYAYHQKDGFPFAGKIASGAGIMDTASFTHEEFIDKDVVKDMNRTFAADEKHVNDGYPVISYEFDGEGTAEKPFLIKGKEDLVMLSRLSLDSNRYAFYTDKNYRLTQDIVFDSSETWTPISGWRRDSFKGVFDGDGHVISNLLVNLDPSGSITESKAAFIANASGATIKNLGIKNANIRGRYAAAIVADAADVKIVNCWNDHSNIYGGSRGGGIVGSAESSILLDRCFNTGTIDGEYDIGGLIGELSLKERSYVLNSYHRGKLAKKSSSGKYAFYGFVRLSPLLVQQNLYTTDSLASNVCAECTNDNIYHLKRNEKDSTGLSEKEMKSRDFAERLGEAFAYDSLGSNDGFPILSGKEVPLPVLPEDTATAVKPEVQKSGKLNFTVAVLNRDIVLQGELLGKKVAVFDVRGAKVWSGMAQANALSIPMEKPGIYIVRYGRRTSKIAVR
;
A
#
# COMPACT_ATOMS: atom_id res chain seq x y z
N MET A 1 33.14 -82.41 -52.06
CA MET A 1 32.64 -82.54 -50.67
C MET A 1 33.19 -81.36 -49.89
N ASN A 2 32.45 -80.49 -49.20
CA ASN A 2 31.02 -80.31 -48.95
C ASN A 2 30.88 -78.82 -48.62
N LYS A 3 30.45 -77.95 -49.55
CA LYS A 3 29.06 -77.47 -49.67
C LYS A 3 28.09 -77.93 -48.56
N PHE A 4 28.34 -77.50 -47.32
CA PHE A 4 27.33 -77.51 -46.25
C PHE A 4 27.52 -76.38 -45.21
N ALA A 5 28.15 -75.26 -45.60
CA ALA A 5 28.38 -74.11 -44.71
C ALA A 5 27.69 -72.80 -45.15
N LEU A 6 26.81 -72.83 -46.16
CA LEU A 6 26.22 -71.60 -46.74
C LEU A 6 24.69 -71.51 -46.70
N ILE A 7 23.99 -72.33 -45.90
CA ILE A 7 22.51 -72.36 -45.85
C ILE A 7 21.93 -71.96 -44.48
N ILE A 8 22.72 -71.36 -43.57
CA ILE A 8 22.19 -70.86 -42.27
C ILE A 8 22.20 -69.31 -42.14
N CYS A 9 22.78 -68.57 -43.09
CA CYS A 9 22.88 -67.09 -43.00
C CYS A 9 21.84 -66.28 -43.80
N ALA A 10 20.79 -66.89 -44.38
CA ALA A 10 19.91 -66.18 -45.32
C ALA A 10 18.40 -66.12 -44.98
N LEU A 11 17.97 -66.37 -43.73
CA LEU A 11 16.54 -66.40 -43.39
C LEU A 11 16.09 -65.57 -42.18
N PHE A 12 16.90 -64.62 -41.68
CA PHE A 12 16.49 -63.75 -40.55
C PHE A 12 16.54 -62.23 -40.80
N PHE A 13 16.71 -61.77 -42.05
CA PHE A 13 16.62 -60.35 -42.39
C PHE A 13 15.66 -60.13 -43.54
N TYR A 14 14.35 -60.06 -43.27
CA TYR A 14 13.41 -59.14 -43.93
C TYR A 14 11.99 -59.28 -43.33
N VAL A 15 11.79 -58.73 -42.14
CA VAL A 15 10.49 -58.12 -41.81
C VAL A 15 10.80 -56.78 -41.17
N GLY A 16 11.31 -55.85 -41.99
CA GLY A 16 11.16 -54.44 -41.66
C GLY A 16 9.67 -54.18 -41.54
N HIS A 17 9.19 -54.04 -40.31
CA HIS A 17 7.90 -53.38 -40.08
C HIS A 17 8.08 -51.98 -40.64
N VAL A 18 7.61 -51.75 -41.86
CA VAL A 18 7.33 -50.41 -42.35
C VAL A 18 6.29 -49.87 -41.39
N LEU A 19 6.74 -49.08 -40.41
CA LEU A 19 5.83 -48.33 -39.54
C LEU A 19 4.99 -47.47 -40.49
N ALA A 20 3.67 -47.69 -40.48
CA ALA A 20 2.75 -46.89 -41.28
C ALA A 20 2.94 -45.42 -40.93
N GLU A 21 3.00 -44.54 -41.94
CA GLU A 21 3.14 -43.10 -41.71
C GLU A 21 2.02 -42.59 -40.78
N PRO A 22 2.33 -41.67 -39.84
CA PRO A 22 1.32 -41.08 -38.97
C PRO A 22 0.18 -40.43 -39.75
N VAL A 23 -1.05 -40.76 -39.36
CA VAL A 23 -2.26 -40.22 -39.99
C VAL A 23 -2.80 -39.01 -39.22
N PRO A 24 -3.56 -38.09 -39.85
CA PRO A 24 -4.17 -36.97 -39.13
C PRO A 24 -5.04 -37.43 -37.96
N TRP A 25 -5.11 -36.62 -36.89
CA TRP A 25 -5.94 -36.91 -35.73
C TRP A 25 -7.42 -37.11 -36.15
N PRO A 26 -8.04 -38.28 -35.90
CA PRO A 26 -9.22 -38.74 -36.62
C PRO A 26 -10.56 -38.24 -36.03
N VAL A 27 -10.52 -37.39 -35.00
CA VAL A 27 -11.71 -36.94 -34.29
C VAL A 27 -12.53 -36.04 -35.19
N LYS A 28 -13.78 -36.44 -35.46
CA LYS A 28 -14.72 -35.65 -36.24
C LYS A 28 -15.23 -34.47 -35.39
N PRO A 29 -15.19 -33.23 -35.90
CA PRO A 29 -15.72 -32.08 -35.16
C PRO A 29 -17.20 -32.26 -34.77
N ALA A 30 -17.54 -31.84 -33.56
CA ALA A 30 -18.94 -31.71 -33.13
C ALA A 30 -19.69 -30.75 -34.07
N LYS A 31 -21.03 -30.85 -34.13
CA LYS A 31 -21.85 -29.94 -34.95
C LYS A 31 -21.97 -28.55 -34.34
N THR A 32 -22.06 -28.48 -33.01
CA THR A 32 -22.24 -27.26 -32.20
C THR A 32 -21.55 -27.45 -30.85
N PHE A 33 -21.24 -26.35 -30.17
CA PHE A 33 -20.80 -26.39 -28.77
C PHE A 33 -22.00 -26.57 -27.83
N PHE A 34 -21.87 -27.45 -26.83
CA PHE A 34 -22.93 -27.71 -25.85
C PHE A 34 -23.12 -26.56 -24.86
N LYS A 35 -22.01 -25.90 -24.47
CA LYS A 35 -22.01 -24.77 -23.53
C LYS A 35 -21.35 -23.55 -24.16
N GLN A 36 -22.18 -22.70 -24.76
CA GLN A 36 -21.77 -21.46 -25.40
C GLN A 36 -22.68 -20.30 -25.00
N SER A 37 -22.07 -19.15 -24.67
CA SER A 37 -22.77 -17.87 -24.47
C SER A 37 -22.04 -16.79 -25.26
N GLY A 38 -22.59 -16.40 -26.40
CA GLY A 38 -21.91 -15.52 -27.35
C GLY A 38 -20.59 -16.13 -27.83
N ASN A 39 -19.49 -15.41 -27.62
CA ASN A 39 -18.14 -15.85 -28.00
C ASN A 39 -17.41 -16.64 -26.88
N ILE A 40 -18.04 -16.86 -25.73
CA ILE A 40 -17.47 -17.62 -24.61
C ILE A 40 -17.95 -19.07 -24.70
N VAL A 41 -17.01 -20.01 -24.77
CA VAL A 41 -17.27 -21.43 -25.06
C VAL A 41 -16.56 -22.34 -24.05
N GLN A 42 -17.28 -23.32 -23.52
CA GLN A 42 -16.69 -24.41 -22.73
C GLN A 42 -16.54 -25.67 -23.58
N ILE A 43 -15.32 -26.22 -23.64
CA ILE A 43 -14.98 -27.44 -24.37
C ILE A 43 -15.03 -28.62 -23.39
N THR A 44 -16.05 -29.45 -23.53
CA THR A 44 -16.35 -30.58 -22.65
C THR A 44 -16.00 -31.93 -23.27
N THR A 45 -15.70 -32.00 -24.56
CA THR A 45 -15.29 -33.24 -25.25
C THR A 45 -14.18 -33.02 -26.30
N PRO A 46 -13.47 -34.08 -26.73
CA PRO A 46 -12.52 -34.02 -27.84
C PRO A 46 -13.13 -33.58 -29.18
N GLU A 47 -14.40 -33.91 -29.45
CA GLU A 47 -15.11 -33.49 -30.66
C GLU A 47 -15.38 -31.97 -30.66
N GLU A 48 -15.66 -31.39 -29.50
CA GLU A 48 -15.78 -29.93 -29.34
C GLU A 48 -14.41 -29.25 -29.49
N PHE A 49 -13.33 -29.89 -29.03
CA PHE A 49 -11.97 -29.40 -29.29
C PHE A 49 -11.64 -29.42 -30.79
N ALA A 50 -12.00 -30.49 -31.51
CA ALA A 50 -11.86 -30.52 -32.97
C ALA A 50 -12.73 -29.46 -33.68
N LEU A 51 -13.89 -29.09 -33.13
CA LEU A 51 -14.70 -27.97 -33.63
C LEU A 51 -14.03 -26.61 -33.38
N MET A 52 -13.39 -26.43 -32.22
CA MET A 52 -12.58 -25.24 -31.94
C MET A 52 -11.46 -25.08 -32.97
N VAL A 53 -10.75 -26.16 -33.33
CA VAL A 53 -9.68 -26.13 -34.35
C VAL A 53 -10.22 -25.61 -35.68
N LYS A 54 -11.42 -26.06 -36.06
CA LYS A 54 -12.07 -25.58 -37.28
C LYS A 54 -12.43 -24.10 -37.18
N TYR A 55 -13.01 -23.66 -36.06
CA TYR A 55 -13.37 -22.25 -35.83
C TYR A 55 -12.16 -21.34 -35.83
N ALA A 56 -11.02 -21.80 -35.29
CA ALA A 56 -9.80 -21.02 -35.19
C ALA A 56 -9.32 -20.47 -36.54
N THR A 57 -9.53 -21.21 -37.63
CA THR A 57 -9.03 -20.87 -38.97
C THR A 57 -10.12 -20.36 -39.92
N ASP A 58 -11.34 -20.14 -39.42
CA ASP A 58 -12.46 -19.59 -40.19
C ASP A 58 -12.44 -18.06 -40.10
N SER A 59 -12.22 -17.38 -41.23
CA SER A 59 -12.12 -15.92 -41.28
C SER A 59 -13.40 -15.18 -40.86
N THR A 60 -14.54 -15.88 -40.80
CA THR A 60 -15.81 -15.33 -40.33
C THR A 60 -15.99 -15.45 -38.81
N LYS A 61 -15.07 -16.12 -38.12
CA LYS A 61 -15.09 -16.37 -36.68
C LYS A 61 -13.87 -15.71 -36.04
N SER A 62 -14.09 -14.73 -35.16
CA SER A 62 -13.03 -14.05 -34.43
C SER A 62 -13.44 -13.78 -32.99
N ASN A 63 -12.45 -13.51 -32.13
CA ASN A 63 -12.66 -13.11 -30.72
C ASN A 63 -13.40 -14.15 -29.88
N TYR A 64 -13.17 -15.44 -30.16
CA TYR A 64 -13.69 -16.53 -29.33
C TYR A 64 -12.79 -16.80 -28.13
N TYR A 65 -13.41 -17.07 -26.99
CA TYR A 65 -12.76 -17.42 -25.74
C TYR A 65 -13.16 -18.85 -25.34
N PHE A 66 -12.24 -19.78 -25.49
CA PHE A 66 -12.45 -21.20 -25.21
C PHE A 66 -11.90 -21.56 -23.84
N THR A 67 -12.66 -22.33 -23.06
CA THR A 67 -12.24 -22.88 -21.77
C THR A 67 -12.32 -24.40 -21.81
N LEU A 68 -11.21 -25.11 -21.56
CA LEU A 68 -11.24 -26.57 -21.43
C LEU A 68 -11.94 -26.96 -20.13
N MET A 69 -12.78 -27.99 -20.21
CA MET A 69 -13.44 -28.63 -19.07
C MET A 69 -13.09 -30.13 -18.97
N THR A 70 -12.21 -30.60 -19.86
CA THR A 70 -11.72 -31.97 -19.95
C THR A 70 -10.31 -31.98 -20.50
N ASP A 71 -9.55 -33.01 -20.18
CA ASP A 71 -8.25 -33.27 -20.80
C ASP A 71 -8.45 -33.79 -22.23
N ILE A 72 -7.49 -33.50 -23.11
CA ILE A 72 -7.47 -33.89 -24.51
C ILE A 72 -6.25 -34.79 -24.76
N VAL A 73 -6.49 -36.02 -25.20
CA VAL A 73 -5.44 -36.98 -25.53
C VAL A 73 -5.39 -37.18 -27.05
N ILE A 74 -4.28 -36.78 -27.67
CA ILE A 74 -4.05 -36.96 -29.11
C ILE A 74 -3.37 -38.30 -29.36
N ASN A 75 -2.26 -38.57 -28.67
CA ASN A 75 -1.55 -39.85 -28.69
C ASN A 75 -1.24 -40.33 -27.27
N GLU A 76 -1.13 -41.64 -27.12
CA GLU A 76 -0.50 -42.30 -25.98
C GLU A 76 0.89 -42.82 -26.37
N GLY A 77 1.75 -43.12 -25.39
CA GLY A 77 3.12 -43.59 -25.60
C GLY A 77 4.16 -42.67 -24.97
N ASP A 78 5.44 -42.82 -25.35
CA ASP A 78 6.56 -42.02 -24.83
C ASP A 78 7.15 -41.12 -25.94
N ALA A 79 6.93 -39.81 -25.79
CA ALA A 79 7.39 -38.80 -26.72
C ALA A 79 8.91 -38.75 -26.91
N SER A 80 9.69 -39.27 -25.95
CA SER A 80 11.16 -39.34 -26.06
C SER A 80 11.64 -40.17 -27.26
N THR A 81 10.78 -41.07 -27.75
CA THR A 81 11.09 -41.97 -28.87
C THR A 81 10.60 -41.46 -30.23
N TRP A 82 9.72 -40.45 -30.24
CA TRP A 82 8.94 -40.07 -31.43
C TRP A 82 9.74 -39.39 -32.55
N GLY A 83 10.94 -38.87 -32.24
CA GLY A 83 11.88 -38.39 -33.26
C GLY A 83 12.39 -39.51 -34.19
N LYS A 84 12.38 -40.77 -33.73
CA LYS A 84 12.77 -41.95 -34.52
C LYS A 84 11.61 -42.89 -34.83
N ASN A 85 10.68 -43.03 -33.88
CA ASN A 85 9.53 -43.93 -33.94
C ASN A 85 8.23 -43.12 -33.82
N PRO A 86 7.70 -42.56 -34.93
CA PRO A 86 6.52 -41.72 -34.90
C PRO A 86 5.31 -42.43 -34.26
N PRO A 87 4.47 -41.72 -33.48
CA PRO A 87 3.22 -42.27 -32.95
C PRO A 87 2.15 -42.35 -34.04
N LYS A 88 1.00 -42.90 -33.69
CA LYS A 88 -0.09 -43.18 -34.64
C LYS A 88 -0.63 -41.91 -35.32
N TYR A 89 -0.81 -40.82 -34.57
CA TYR A 89 -1.47 -39.62 -35.05
C TYR A 89 -0.50 -38.44 -35.17
N LYS A 90 -0.58 -37.70 -36.27
CA LYS A 90 0.06 -36.39 -36.43
C LYS A 90 -0.90 -35.25 -36.14
N TRP A 91 -0.38 -34.20 -35.51
CA TRP A 91 -1.08 -32.93 -35.35
C TRP A 91 -0.68 -31.96 -36.46
N THR A 92 -1.65 -31.20 -36.95
CA THR A 92 -1.41 -30.08 -37.86
C THR A 92 -1.57 -28.79 -37.08
N SER A 93 -0.49 -28.02 -37.00
CA SER A 93 -0.45 -26.73 -36.31
C SER A 93 -1.59 -25.82 -36.78
N VAL A 94 -2.30 -25.22 -35.81
CA VAL A 94 -3.51 -24.44 -36.10
C VAL A 94 -3.16 -22.98 -36.34
N GLY A 95 -3.50 -22.47 -37.52
CA GLY A 95 -3.24 -21.08 -37.92
C GLY A 95 -1.83 -20.84 -38.47
N ASP A 96 -1.72 -19.93 -39.43
CA ASP A 96 -0.49 -19.52 -40.11
C ASP A 96 -0.51 -18.01 -40.42
N THR A 97 0.52 -17.47 -41.08
CA THR A 97 0.60 -16.04 -41.42
C THR A 97 -0.45 -15.54 -42.41
N THR A 98 -1.07 -16.44 -43.18
CA THR A 98 -2.17 -16.11 -44.11
C THR A 98 -3.54 -16.21 -43.45
N ARG A 99 -3.69 -17.13 -42.49
CA ARG A 99 -4.91 -17.37 -41.73
C ARG A 99 -4.56 -17.60 -40.26
N PRO A 100 -4.32 -16.54 -39.47
CA PRO A 100 -4.01 -16.68 -38.05
C PRO A 100 -5.16 -17.33 -37.30
N ALA A 101 -4.85 -18.08 -36.26
CA ALA A 101 -5.84 -18.59 -35.33
C ALA A 101 -6.38 -17.45 -34.47
N LYS A 102 -7.62 -17.01 -34.68
CA LYS A 102 -8.20 -15.82 -34.00
C LYS A 102 -9.04 -16.17 -32.77
N LEU A 103 -8.38 -16.67 -31.72
CA LEU A 103 -9.04 -17.10 -30.48
C LEU A 103 -8.13 -16.96 -29.26
N SER A 104 -8.73 -17.01 -28.08
CA SER A 104 -8.01 -17.24 -26.82
C SER A 104 -8.40 -18.59 -26.21
N LEU A 105 -7.44 -19.32 -25.66
CA LEU A 105 -7.63 -20.62 -25.02
C LEU A 105 -7.20 -20.59 -23.55
N ASN A 106 -8.16 -20.82 -22.66
CA ASN A 106 -7.92 -21.08 -21.24
C ASN A 106 -8.01 -22.59 -20.99
N GLY A 107 -6.90 -23.22 -20.61
CA GLY A 107 -6.87 -24.64 -20.27
C GLY A 107 -7.59 -24.96 -18.96
N ASN A 108 -7.88 -23.99 -18.09
CA ASN A 108 -8.53 -24.21 -16.79
C ASN A 108 -7.83 -25.30 -15.94
N GLY A 109 -6.51 -25.45 -16.10
CA GLY A 109 -5.69 -26.48 -15.44
C GLY A 109 -5.74 -27.86 -16.09
N HIS A 110 -6.49 -28.02 -17.19
CA HIS A 110 -6.55 -29.25 -17.98
C HIS A 110 -5.33 -29.44 -18.86
N THR A 111 -5.19 -30.68 -19.33
CA THR A 111 -4.02 -31.15 -20.07
C THR A 111 -4.35 -31.48 -21.52
N ILE A 112 -3.50 -31.06 -22.44
CA ILE A 112 -3.42 -31.61 -23.80
C ILE A 112 -2.17 -32.50 -23.85
N SER A 113 -2.33 -33.77 -24.19
CA SER A 113 -1.22 -34.73 -24.22
C SER A 113 -1.04 -35.41 -25.57
N GLY A 114 0.20 -35.75 -25.90
CA GLY A 114 0.51 -36.55 -27.08
C GLY A 114 0.55 -35.78 -28.39
N LEU A 115 0.89 -34.49 -28.35
CA LEU A 115 1.05 -33.68 -29.54
C LEU A 115 2.28 -34.17 -30.32
N TYR A 116 2.09 -34.59 -31.57
CA TYR A 116 3.20 -34.97 -32.46
C TYR A 116 3.17 -34.11 -33.72
N VAL A 117 4.11 -33.17 -33.81
CA VAL A 117 4.35 -32.32 -34.96
C VAL A 117 5.76 -32.61 -35.47
N ASN A 118 5.88 -33.02 -36.73
CA ASN A 118 7.15 -33.24 -37.40
C ASN A 118 7.07 -32.63 -38.79
N SER A 119 7.46 -31.35 -38.88
CA SER A 119 7.39 -30.54 -40.09
C SER A 119 8.72 -29.84 -40.35
N GLU A 120 8.96 -29.50 -41.61
CA GLU A 120 10.08 -28.65 -42.05
C GLU A 120 9.59 -27.23 -42.38
N ASP A 121 8.33 -26.89 -42.06
CA ASP A 121 7.72 -25.58 -42.26
C ASP A 121 7.91 -24.66 -41.05
N ASP A 122 7.69 -23.36 -41.25
CA ASP A 122 7.66 -22.36 -40.17
C ASP A 122 6.35 -22.42 -39.38
N PHE A 123 6.30 -21.80 -38.19
CA PHE A 123 5.11 -21.66 -37.35
C PHE A 123 4.52 -23.00 -36.90
N GLN A 124 5.23 -23.68 -35.98
CA GLN A 124 4.85 -25.02 -35.52
C GLN A 124 4.58 -25.06 -34.01
N GLY A 125 3.51 -25.78 -33.63
CA GLY A 125 3.04 -25.92 -32.26
C GLY A 125 1.62 -26.48 -32.18
N LEU A 126 0.97 -26.36 -31.02
CA LEU A 126 -0.48 -26.53 -30.95
C LEU A 126 -1.15 -25.54 -31.93
N PHE A 127 -0.72 -24.29 -31.84
CA PHE A 127 -1.00 -23.23 -32.82
C PHE A 127 0.28 -22.91 -33.62
N GLY A 128 0.14 -22.65 -34.92
CA GLY A 128 1.27 -22.13 -35.71
C GLY A 128 1.44 -20.65 -35.45
N TYR A 129 0.45 -19.85 -35.86
CA TYR A 129 0.32 -18.43 -35.51
C TYR A 129 -1.04 -18.16 -34.84
N LEU A 130 -0.97 -17.66 -33.60
CA LEU A 130 -2.13 -17.33 -32.76
C LEU A 130 -2.32 -15.81 -32.60
N ASP A 131 -3.46 -15.30 -33.02
CA ASP A 131 -3.93 -13.93 -32.76
C ASP A 131 -4.89 -13.98 -31.56
N GLY A 132 -4.30 -14.13 -30.37
CA GLY A 132 -4.95 -14.28 -29.08
C GLY A 132 -4.07 -15.00 -28.06
N GLY A 133 -4.56 -15.19 -26.83
CA GLY A 133 -3.75 -15.67 -25.71
C GLY A 133 -3.97 -17.14 -25.33
N VAL A 134 -2.98 -17.73 -24.66
CA VAL A 134 -3.07 -19.07 -24.04
C VAL A 134 -2.83 -18.95 -22.55
N TYR A 135 -3.73 -19.54 -21.76
CA TYR A 135 -3.75 -19.40 -20.30
C TYR A 135 -3.97 -20.75 -19.60
N ASN A 136 -3.30 -20.99 -18.46
CA ASN A 136 -3.64 -22.07 -17.52
C ASN A 136 -3.78 -23.47 -18.16
N LEU A 137 -2.80 -23.86 -18.99
CA LEU A 137 -2.84 -25.08 -19.80
C LEU A 137 -1.59 -25.92 -19.57
N ASN A 138 -1.76 -27.24 -19.49
CA ASN A 138 -0.65 -28.18 -19.49
C ASN A 138 -0.52 -28.83 -20.87
N ILE A 139 0.69 -28.86 -21.43
CA ILE A 139 1.02 -29.60 -22.66
C ILE A 139 2.10 -30.62 -22.32
N VAL A 140 1.78 -31.90 -22.36
CA VAL A 140 2.69 -32.96 -21.87
C VAL A 140 2.87 -34.07 -22.87
N ASN A 141 3.95 -34.85 -22.71
CA ASN A 141 4.26 -36.02 -23.52
C ASN A 141 4.15 -35.70 -25.02
N SER A 142 4.87 -34.67 -25.45
CA SER A 142 4.73 -34.10 -26.79
C SER A 142 6.08 -33.94 -27.48
N PHE A 143 6.07 -34.05 -28.81
CA PHE A 143 7.22 -33.84 -29.69
C PHE A 143 6.83 -32.85 -30.78
N ILE A 144 7.53 -31.73 -30.84
CA ILE A 144 7.27 -30.64 -31.79
C ILE A 144 8.55 -30.32 -32.55
N LYS A 145 8.53 -30.54 -33.86
CA LYS A 145 9.60 -30.15 -34.76
C LYS A 145 9.08 -29.28 -35.89
N GLY A 146 9.78 -28.17 -36.15
CA GLY A 146 9.53 -27.21 -37.22
C GLY A 146 10.81 -26.58 -37.75
N ARG A 147 10.70 -25.58 -38.64
CA ARG A 147 11.84 -24.80 -39.14
C ARG A 147 12.06 -23.53 -38.33
N ASN A 148 11.30 -22.46 -38.55
CA ASN A 148 11.37 -21.24 -37.73
C ASN A 148 10.07 -21.01 -36.97
N PHE A 149 10.12 -20.30 -35.84
CA PHE A 149 8.97 -20.03 -34.97
C PHE A 149 8.34 -21.34 -34.47
N VAL A 150 9.00 -21.95 -33.49
CA VAL A 150 8.61 -23.27 -32.98
C VAL A 150 8.40 -23.19 -31.47
N GLY A 151 7.24 -23.64 -31.00
CA GLY A 151 6.96 -23.82 -29.57
C GLY A 151 5.75 -24.69 -29.31
N SER A 152 5.67 -25.30 -28.11
CA SER A 152 4.63 -26.29 -27.81
C SER A 152 3.22 -25.70 -27.82
N ALA A 153 3.04 -24.51 -27.23
CA ALA A 153 1.75 -23.81 -27.23
C ALA A 153 1.53 -23.06 -28.56
N ALA A 154 2.54 -22.32 -29.02
CA ALA A 154 2.49 -21.67 -30.33
C ALA A 154 3.86 -21.48 -30.95
N GLY A 155 3.93 -21.48 -32.29
CA GLY A 155 5.11 -21.01 -33.01
C GLY A 155 5.33 -19.50 -32.83
N ALA A 156 4.29 -18.71 -33.07
CA ALA A 156 4.26 -17.27 -32.80
C ALA A 156 2.86 -16.84 -32.31
N MET A 157 2.79 -15.71 -31.59
CA MET A 157 1.49 -15.15 -31.19
C MET A 157 1.49 -13.62 -31.04
N ALA A 158 0.37 -12.98 -31.37
CA ALA A 158 0.15 -11.53 -31.18
C ALA A 158 -0.44 -11.21 -29.80
N SER A 159 -0.04 -11.97 -28.78
CA SER A 159 -0.54 -11.82 -27.42
C SER A 159 0.44 -12.37 -26.40
N SER A 160 -0.04 -12.46 -25.17
CA SER A 160 0.69 -12.87 -23.99
C SER A 160 0.37 -14.32 -23.58
N VAL A 161 1.24 -14.90 -22.74
CA VAL A 161 1.10 -16.26 -22.22
C VAL A 161 1.21 -16.28 -20.70
N HIS A 162 0.28 -16.97 -20.05
CA HIS A 162 0.27 -17.03 -18.59
C HIS A 162 -0.06 -18.43 -18.06
N LYS A 163 0.69 -18.90 -17.06
CA LYS A 163 0.40 -20.16 -16.33
C LYS A 163 0.41 -21.39 -17.24
N ILE A 164 1.44 -21.57 -18.04
CA ILE A 164 1.57 -22.73 -18.92
C ILE A 164 2.61 -23.70 -18.38
N PHE A 165 2.26 -24.97 -18.30
CA PHE A 165 3.21 -26.04 -18.01
C PHE A 165 3.45 -26.87 -19.26
N VAL A 166 4.71 -27.06 -19.63
CA VAL A 166 5.09 -27.90 -20.78
C VAL A 166 6.07 -28.99 -20.34
N ASP A 167 5.80 -30.24 -20.73
CA ASP A 167 6.75 -31.37 -20.69
C ASP A 167 6.88 -31.97 -22.10
N ALA A 168 7.86 -31.49 -22.88
CA ALA A 168 7.96 -31.78 -24.31
C ALA A 168 9.39 -31.69 -24.90
N ILE A 169 9.58 -32.31 -26.06
CA ILE A 169 10.77 -32.14 -26.91
C ILE A 169 10.44 -31.16 -28.02
N VAL A 170 11.21 -30.08 -28.14
CA VAL A 170 11.03 -29.03 -29.13
C VAL A 170 12.29 -28.86 -29.97
N GLU A 171 12.16 -29.02 -31.30
CA GLU A 171 13.28 -28.90 -32.24
C GLU A 171 12.96 -27.89 -33.35
N GLY A 172 13.91 -27.00 -33.64
CA GLY A 172 13.78 -26.04 -34.72
C GLY A 172 15.12 -25.49 -35.22
N ASN A 173 15.06 -24.43 -36.01
CA ASN A 173 16.22 -23.69 -36.51
C ASN A 173 16.32 -22.30 -35.87
N ASN A 174 15.31 -21.42 -36.04
CA ASN A 174 15.35 -20.07 -35.50
C ASN A 174 14.05 -19.71 -34.75
N TYR A 175 14.15 -18.91 -33.68
CA TYR A 175 13.03 -18.56 -32.80
C TYR A 175 12.36 -19.81 -32.21
N VAL A 176 13.13 -20.54 -31.40
CA VAL A 176 12.72 -21.83 -30.83
C VAL A 176 12.55 -21.68 -29.33
N GLY A 177 11.33 -21.90 -28.85
CA GLY A 177 11.00 -21.84 -27.43
C GLY A 177 10.31 -23.11 -26.96
N GLY A 178 10.60 -23.56 -25.74
CA GLY A 178 9.91 -24.73 -25.20
C GLY A 178 8.39 -24.54 -25.10
N VAL A 179 7.95 -23.31 -24.76
CA VAL A 179 6.52 -22.94 -24.68
C VAL A 179 6.07 -22.20 -25.94
N VAL A 180 6.76 -21.12 -26.33
CA VAL A 180 6.41 -20.29 -27.50
C VAL A 180 7.64 -19.89 -28.28
N GLY A 181 7.63 -19.95 -29.62
CA GLY A 181 8.75 -19.46 -30.42
C GLY A 181 8.96 -17.94 -30.29
N TYR A 182 7.91 -17.16 -30.58
CA TYR A 182 7.92 -15.68 -30.49
C TYR A 182 6.58 -15.12 -29.92
N PRO A 183 6.52 -14.74 -28.62
CA PRO A 183 5.40 -14.01 -28.02
C PRO A 183 5.38 -12.51 -28.42
N GLY A 184 4.18 -11.94 -28.59
CA GLY A 184 3.95 -10.57 -29.09
C GLY A 184 4.42 -10.31 -30.53
N TYR A 185 4.48 -11.36 -31.35
CA TYR A 185 4.72 -11.22 -32.78
C TYR A 185 3.62 -10.33 -33.41
N ALA A 186 4.03 -9.22 -34.03
CA ALA A 186 3.14 -8.18 -34.57
C ALA A 186 2.25 -7.47 -33.53
N SER A 187 2.69 -7.41 -32.27
CA SER A 187 2.08 -6.64 -31.19
C SER A 187 3.14 -5.77 -30.48
N ASP A 188 2.71 -4.64 -29.94
CA ASP A 188 3.57 -3.68 -29.23
C ASP A 188 3.77 -4.05 -27.74
N ALA A 189 3.13 -5.14 -27.26
CA ALA A 189 3.21 -5.59 -25.87
C ALA A 189 3.44 -7.11 -25.73
N VAL A 190 4.38 -7.49 -24.86
CA VAL A 190 4.70 -8.89 -24.52
C VAL A 190 4.58 -9.11 -23.02
N SER A 191 3.81 -10.11 -22.61
CA SER A 191 3.82 -10.61 -21.22
C SER A 191 3.91 -12.14 -21.20
N VAL A 192 4.94 -12.66 -20.55
CA VAL A 192 5.15 -14.10 -20.37
C VAL A 192 5.34 -14.38 -18.89
N ASN A 193 4.31 -14.89 -18.22
CA ASN A 193 4.37 -15.09 -16.78
C ASN A 193 3.98 -16.49 -16.32
N GLN A 194 4.60 -16.95 -15.23
CA GLN A 194 4.21 -18.20 -14.55
C GLN A 194 4.28 -19.43 -15.46
N CYS A 195 5.20 -19.44 -16.41
CA CYS A 195 5.39 -20.53 -17.35
C CYS A 195 6.49 -21.47 -16.87
N ILE A 196 6.26 -22.77 -16.98
CA ILE A 196 7.19 -23.81 -16.59
C ILE A 196 7.46 -24.71 -17.79
N PHE A 197 8.73 -24.90 -18.13
CA PHE A 197 9.14 -25.87 -19.14
C PHE A 197 9.97 -26.99 -18.53
N LYS A 198 9.68 -28.21 -18.97
CA LYS A 198 10.41 -29.44 -18.72
C LYS A 198 10.59 -30.16 -20.05
N GLY A 199 11.75 -30.79 -20.25
CA GLY A 199 12.07 -31.51 -21.49
C GLY A 199 13.35 -30.99 -22.15
N SER A 200 13.36 -30.86 -23.48
CA SER A 200 14.54 -30.39 -24.21
C SER A 200 14.19 -29.47 -25.36
N VAL A 201 14.93 -28.38 -25.52
CA VAL A 201 14.83 -27.46 -26.65
C VAL A 201 16.12 -27.51 -27.47
N LYS A 202 16.00 -27.70 -28.79
CA LYS A 202 17.14 -27.69 -29.72
C LYS A 202 16.90 -26.73 -30.87
N GLY A 203 17.84 -25.82 -31.10
CA GLY A 203 17.77 -24.84 -32.19
C GLY A 203 19.14 -24.41 -32.74
N ARG A 204 19.15 -23.45 -33.66
CA ARG A 204 20.36 -22.82 -34.19
C ARG A 204 20.49 -21.36 -33.77
N GLY A 205 19.40 -20.58 -33.77
CA GLY A 205 19.37 -19.17 -33.39
C GLY A 205 18.18 -18.83 -32.50
N HIS A 206 18.34 -17.92 -31.54
CA HIS A 206 17.30 -17.47 -30.60
C HIS A 206 16.55 -18.64 -29.97
N VAL A 207 17.26 -19.36 -29.09
CA VAL A 207 16.80 -20.59 -28.48
C VAL A 207 16.60 -20.38 -26.98
N GLY A 208 15.37 -20.56 -26.49
CA GLY A 208 15.03 -20.39 -25.08
C GLY A 208 14.23 -21.56 -24.52
N GLY A 209 14.41 -21.86 -23.22
CA GLY A 209 13.61 -22.89 -22.55
C GLY A 209 12.12 -22.53 -22.48
N ILE A 210 11.78 -21.24 -22.31
CA ILE A 210 10.39 -20.76 -22.37
C ILE A 210 10.07 -20.19 -23.74
N PHE A 211 10.82 -19.19 -24.20
CA PHE A 211 10.61 -18.61 -25.51
C PHE A 211 11.88 -18.23 -26.28
N GLY A 212 11.81 -18.30 -27.60
CA GLY A 212 12.96 -18.06 -28.47
C GLY A 212 13.34 -16.58 -28.53
N TYR A 213 12.39 -15.71 -28.93
CA TYR A 213 12.62 -14.27 -29.02
C TYR A 213 11.40 -13.46 -28.63
N GLY A 214 11.59 -12.33 -27.97
CA GLY A 214 10.52 -11.39 -27.65
C GLY A 214 10.98 -9.95 -27.85
N SER A 215 10.01 -9.05 -28.03
CA SER A 215 10.31 -7.64 -28.17
C SER A 215 9.21 -6.73 -27.67
N ILE A 216 9.59 -5.55 -27.23
CA ILE A 216 8.70 -4.45 -26.90
C ILE A 216 9.11 -3.25 -27.76
N PHE A 217 8.22 -2.81 -28.63
CA PHE A 217 8.40 -1.66 -29.54
C PHE A 217 7.19 -0.75 -29.37
N TYR A 218 7.37 0.56 -29.09
CA TYR A 218 6.29 1.57 -29.12
C TYR A 218 4.96 1.16 -28.44
N GLY A 219 4.98 0.75 -27.15
CA GLY A 219 3.78 0.22 -26.50
C GLY A 219 3.71 0.32 -24.98
N ASP A 220 2.57 -0.16 -24.43
CA ASP A 220 2.12 -0.12 -23.02
C ASP A 220 3.00 -0.89 -22.00
N GLY A 221 4.27 -1.16 -22.32
CA GLY A 221 5.19 -1.91 -21.46
C GLY A 221 4.89 -3.41 -21.44
N GLY A 222 5.68 -4.17 -20.69
CA GLY A 222 5.64 -5.65 -20.74
C GLY A 222 6.87 -6.31 -20.15
N GLY A 223 6.87 -7.64 -20.08
CA GLY A 223 7.97 -8.34 -19.44
C GLY A 223 7.79 -9.85 -19.25
N VAL A 224 8.78 -10.43 -18.55
CA VAL A 224 8.82 -11.85 -18.21
C VAL A 224 8.87 -11.97 -16.70
N SER A 225 7.98 -12.76 -16.10
CA SER A 225 8.03 -12.98 -14.65
C SER A 225 7.67 -14.39 -14.20
N GLU A 226 8.23 -14.82 -13.08
CA GLU A 226 7.86 -16.07 -12.39
C GLU A 226 7.94 -17.32 -13.30
N CYS A 227 8.88 -17.37 -14.22
CA CYS A 227 9.04 -18.49 -15.16
C CYS A 227 10.22 -19.39 -14.80
N ASP A 228 10.02 -20.70 -14.96
CA ASP A 228 10.99 -21.74 -14.59
C ASP A 228 11.31 -22.66 -15.75
N ASN A 229 12.59 -22.87 -16.00
CA ASN A 229 13.06 -23.89 -16.92
C ASN A 229 13.78 -25.03 -16.19
N TYR A 230 13.27 -26.25 -16.33
CA TYR A 230 13.91 -27.49 -15.88
C TYR A 230 14.52 -28.29 -17.03
N GLY A 231 14.23 -27.89 -18.28
CA GLY A 231 14.66 -28.60 -19.47
C GLY A 231 16.01 -28.13 -20.01
N SER A 232 16.74 -29.01 -20.70
CA SER A 232 18.01 -28.64 -21.32
C SER A 232 17.80 -27.84 -22.62
N VAL A 233 18.60 -26.80 -22.83
CA VAL A 233 18.52 -25.90 -23.99
C VAL A 233 19.81 -25.97 -24.79
N TYR A 234 19.72 -26.36 -26.06
CA TYR A 234 20.85 -26.51 -26.97
C TYR A 234 20.67 -25.61 -28.19
N GLY A 235 21.58 -24.67 -28.41
CA GLY A 235 21.50 -23.72 -29.52
C GLY A 235 22.84 -23.46 -30.20
N GLY A 236 22.83 -22.77 -31.33
CA GLY A 236 24.05 -22.27 -31.96
C GLY A 236 24.41 -20.86 -31.48
N GLN A 237 23.49 -19.91 -31.65
CA GLN A 237 23.66 -18.51 -31.27
C GLN A 237 22.43 -18.03 -30.47
N THR A 238 22.65 -17.09 -29.54
CA THR A 238 21.61 -16.49 -28.67
C THR A 238 20.79 -17.55 -27.94
N VAL A 239 21.42 -18.16 -26.93
CA VAL A 239 20.89 -19.31 -26.20
C VAL A 239 20.70 -18.95 -24.73
N GLY A 240 19.49 -19.06 -24.22
CA GLY A 240 19.18 -18.80 -22.81
C GLY A 240 18.30 -19.87 -22.18
N GLY A 241 18.45 -20.07 -20.87
CA GLY A 241 17.59 -21.02 -20.15
C GLY A 241 16.11 -20.64 -20.16
N ILE A 242 15.79 -19.34 -20.19
CA ILE A 242 14.41 -18.86 -20.30
C ILE A 242 14.15 -18.26 -21.67
N VAL A 243 15.03 -17.34 -22.11
CA VAL A 243 14.85 -16.52 -23.31
C VAL A 243 16.06 -16.63 -24.23
N GLY A 244 15.86 -16.90 -25.52
CA GLY A 244 16.96 -16.84 -26.49
C GLY A 244 17.47 -15.41 -26.69
N GLY A 245 16.58 -14.49 -27.07
CA GLY A 245 16.86 -13.06 -27.16
C GLY A 245 15.68 -12.16 -26.80
N PHE A 246 15.95 -10.98 -26.24
CA PHE A 246 14.92 -9.98 -25.96
C PHE A 246 15.37 -8.58 -26.37
N SER A 247 14.49 -7.81 -26.99
CA SER A 247 14.78 -6.44 -27.43
C SER A 247 13.72 -5.46 -26.97
N VAL A 248 14.14 -4.31 -26.46
CA VAL A 248 13.26 -3.21 -26.06
C VAL A 248 13.61 -1.97 -26.88
N ASP A 249 12.64 -1.26 -27.41
CA ASP A 249 12.84 0.01 -28.12
C ASP A 249 11.65 0.95 -27.84
N VAL A 250 11.91 2.14 -27.27
CA VAL A 250 10.90 3.19 -26.99
C VAL A 250 9.65 2.68 -26.21
N PRO A 251 9.78 2.13 -24.98
CA PRO A 251 8.60 1.72 -24.22
C PRO A 251 7.85 2.93 -23.61
N GLU A 252 6.52 2.96 -23.71
CA GLU A 252 5.68 4.01 -23.09
C GLU A 252 5.37 3.72 -21.61
N SER A 253 5.75 2.54 -21.11
CA SER A 253 5.52 2.07 -19.73
C SER A 253 6.64 1.14 -19.25
N SER A 254 6.60 0.72 -17.98
CA SER A 254 7.66 -0.08 -17.34
C SER A 254 7.93 -1.44 -18.00
N VAL A 255 9.20 -1.84 -18.03
CA VAL A 255 9.67 -3.15 -18.49
C VAL A 255 10.13 -3.97 -17.29
N TYR A 256 9.72 -5.25 -17.19
CA TYR A 256 10.08 -6.12 -16.07
C TYR A 256 10.64 -7.48 -16.49
N PHE A 257 11.75 -7.88 -15.89
CA PHE A 257 12.34 -9.22 -15.95
C PHE A 257 12.60 -9.67 -14.52
N THR A 258 11.67 -10.45 -13.95
CA THR A 258 11.73 -10.73 -12.50
C THR A 258 11.37 -12.15 -12.10
N LYS A 259 12.03 -12.68 -11.07
CA LYS A 259 11.76 -14.02 -10.51
C LYS A 259 11.88 -15.15 -11.54
N LEU A 260 12.91 -15.12 -12.37
CA LEU A 260 13.16 -16.13 -13.40
C LEU A 260 14.17 -17.17 -12.90
N ARG A 261 13.92 -18.46 -13.16
CA ARG A 261 14.76 -19.56 -12.69
C ARG A 261 15.12 -20.54 -13.80
N ASN A 262 16.40 -20.80 -13.99
CA ASN A 262 16.85 -21.89 -14.85
C ASN A 262 17.58 -22.98 -14.05
N TYR A 263 17.09 -24.21 -14.13
CA TYR A 263 17.73 -25.41 -13.58
C TYR A 263 18.35 -26.29 -14.67
N GLY A 264 17.92 -26.14 -15.92
CA GLY A 264 18.38 -26.96 -17.03
C GLY A 264 19.73 -26.51 -17.59
N THR A 265 20.50 -27.45 -18.14
CA THR A 265 21.76 -27.14 -18.83
C THR A 265 21.50 -26.25 -20.05
N VAL A 266 22.29 -25.20 -20.23
CA VAL A 266 22.27 -24.31 -21.40
C VAL A 266 23.58 -24.47 -22.16
N SER A 267 23.50 -24.84 -23.44
CA SER A 267 24.69 -25.04 -24.27
C SER A 267 24.56 -24.39 -25.64
N GLY A 268 25.59 -23.68 -26.07
CA GLY A 268 25.67 -23.19 -27.44
C GLY A 268 26.98 -22.51 -27.82
N ASN A 269 27.08 -22.02 -29.04
CA ASN A 269 28.36 -21.51 -29.56
C ASN A 269 28.57 -20.04 -29.17
N LYS A 270 27.57 -19.16 -29.36
CA LYS A 270 27.73 -17.71 -29.15
C LYS A 270 26.56 -17.08 -28.40
N TYR A 271 26.84 -16.17 -27.46
CA TYR A 271 25.84 -15.47 -26.64
C TYR A 271 24.98 -16.47 -25.83
N VAL A 272 25.62 -17.07 -24.84
CA VAL A 272 25.03 -18.13 -24.02
C VAL A 272 24.87 -17.62 -22.59
N GLY A 273 23.64 -17.57 -22.09
CA GLY A 273 23.34 -17.13 -20.73
C GLY A 273 22.46 -18.12 -19.97
N GLY A 274 22.61 -18.17 -18.65
CA GLY A 274 21.78 -19.02 -17.80
C GLY A 274 20.28 -18.73 -17.93
N LEU A 275 19.90 -17.47 -18.16
CA LEU A 275 18.51 -17.07 -18.36
C LEU A 275 18.26 -16.49 -19.75
N ALA A 276 19.08 -15.53 -20.19
CA ALA A 276 18.92 -14.88 -21.47
C ALA A 276 20.17 -15.04 -22.34
N GLY A 277 20.02 -15.46 -23.59
CA GLY A 277 21.15 -15.48 -24.53
C GLY A 277 21.60 -14.06 -24.88
N SER A 278 20.66 -13.19 -25.23
CA SER A 278 20.91 -11.77 -25.45
C SER A 278 19.77 -10.89 -24.92
N PHE A 279 20.12 -9.72 -24.41
CA PHE A 279 19.19 -8.68 -23.98
C PHE A 279 19.63 -7.32 -24.55
N GLY A 280 18.76 -6.66 -25.32
CA GLY A 280 19.07 -5.41 -26.01
C GLY A 280 18.10 -4.28 -25.69
N ILE A 281 18.62 -3.06 -25.57
CA ILE A 281 17.83 -1.81 -25.41
C ILE A 281 18.16 -0.85 -26.56
N GLY A 282 17.14 -0.37 -27.27
CA GLY A 282 17.16 0.42 -28.51
C GLY A 282 17.27 1.95 -28.33
N ARG A 283 16.75 2.71 -29.31
CA ARG A 283 16.96 4.17 -29.52
C ARG A 283 16.21 5.07 -28.53
N ASP A 284 16.66 6.34 -28.49
CA ASP A 284 16.14 7.46 -27.69
C ASP A 284 14.60 7.59 -27.70
N GLY A 285 13.96 7.18 -26.60
CA GLY A 285 12.54 7.37 -26.29
C GLY A 285 12.35 8.02 -24.92
N ASP A 286 11.27 8.79 -24.75
CA ASP A 286 11.01 9.74 -23.67
C ASP A 286 11.07 9.19 -22.21
N ILE A 287 11.95 9.80 -21.42
CA ILE A 287 12.16 10.00 -19.96
C ILE A 287 11.27 9.39 -18.83
N ASN A 288 10.38 8.40 -19.00
CA ASN A 288 9.56 7.91 -17.87
C ASN A 288 9.48 6.38 -17.64
N ALA A 289 9.96 5.54 -18.55
CA ALA A 289 9.86 4.08 -18.38
C ALA A 289 10.91 3.55 -17.37
N LYS A 290 10.43 2.91 -16.29
CA LYS A 290 11.30 2.20 -15.31
C LYS A 290 11.62 0.79 -15.80
N TYR A 291 12.90 0.41 -15.79
CA TYR A 291 13.37 -0.96 -16.02
C TYR A 291 13.53 -1.68 -14.67
N ASN A 292 12.88 -2.84 -14.50
CA ASN A 292 13.04 -3.68 -13.31
C ASN A 292 13.56 -5.06 -13.70
N ILE A 293 14.86 -5.27 -13.55
CA ILE A 293 15.54 -6.51 -13.91
C ILE A 293 16.13 -7.10 -12.63
N SER A 294 15.41 -8.03 -11.99
CA SER A 294 15.71 -8.44 -10.62
C SER A 294 15.33 -9.88 -10.28
N LEU A 295 15.84 -10.43 -9.18
CA LEU A 295 15.42 -11.76 -8.67
C LEU A 295 15.65 -12.90 -9.68
N LEU A 296 16.73 -12.80 -10.46
CA LEU A 296 17.09 -13.71 -11.53
C LEU A 296 18.05 -14.79 -11.02
N ARG A 297 17.75 -16.07 -11.30
CA ARG A 297 18.54 -17.20 -10.76
C ARG A 297 18.85 -18.27 -11.79
N ASN A 298 20.13 -18.57 -11.95
CA ASN A 298 20.58 -19.73 -12.72
C ASN A 298 21.20 -20.79 -11.81
N MET A 299 20.75 -22.03 -11.92
CA MET A 299 21.24 -23.22 -11.23
C MET A 299 21.77 -24.26 -12.22
N GLY A 300 21.40 -24.14 -13.50
CA GLY A 300 21.83 -25.03 -14.58
C GLY A 300 23.24 -24.74 -15.07
N GLU A 301 23.94 -25.77 -15.51
CA GLU A 301 25.28 -25.61 -16.12
C GLU A 301 25.20 -24.83 -17.43
N ILE A 302 26.18 -23.95 -17.68
CA ILE A 302 26.29 -23.13 -18.88
C ILE A 302 27.58 -23.49 -19.62
N ILE A 303 27.44 -23.88 -20.87
CA ILE A 303 28.56 -24.30 -21.73
C ILE A 303 28.52 -23.50 -23.03
N GLY A 304 29.55 -22.74 -23.35
CA GLY A 304 29.62 -22.16 -24.69
C GLY A 304 30.98 -21.70 -25.20
N GLU A 305 31.07 -21.44 -26.50
CA GLU A 305 32.35 -21.10 -27.13
C GLU A 305 32.70 -19.63 -26.91
N SER A 306 31.79 -18.67 -27.14
CA SER A 306 32.08 -17.23 -27.10
C SER A 306 30.93 -16.40 -26.47
N TYR A 307 31.28 -15.44 -25.60
CA TYR A 307 30.34 -14.61 -24.83
C TYR A 307 29.38 -15.46 -23.98
N VAL A 308 29.92 -16.00 -22.90
CA VAL A 308 29.19 -16.85 -21.95
C VAL A 308 29.05 -16.08 -20.63
N GLY A 309 27.81 -15.94 -20.14
CA GLY A 309 27.51 -15.21 -18.90
C GLY A 309 26.62 -16.00 -17.96
N GLY A 310 26.80 -15.83 -16.65
CA GLY A 310 26.07 -16.61 -15.63
C GLY A 310 24.55 -16.42 -15.68
N LEU A 311 24.06 -15.22 -16.05
CA LEU A 311 22.65 -14.93 -16.24
C LEU A 311 22.32 -14.52 -17.67
N ILE A 312 23.10 -13.60 -18.25
CA ILE A 312 22.85 -13.03 -19.58
C ILE A 312 24.10 -13.23 -20.45
N GLY A 313 23.97 -13.88 -21.61
CA GLY A 313 25.10 -14.13 -22.50
C GLY A 313 25.69 -12.85 -23.08
N ASN A 314 24.84 -11.97 -23.60
CA ASN A 314 25.22 -10.66 -24.11
C ASN A 314 24.17 -9.59 -23.79
N TYR A 315 24.66 -8.45 -23.31
CA TYR A 315 23.89 -7.23 -23.18
C TYR A 315 24.32 -6.22 -24.26
N GLY A 316 23.34 -5.66 -24.98
CA GLY A 316 23.54 -4.63 -26.00
C GLY A 316 22.80 -3.35 -25.64
N GLY A 317 23.52 -2.33 -25.18
CA GLY A 317 22.97 -0.99 -24.98
C GLY A 317 23.05 -0.16 -26.26
N GLY A 318 21.97 0.55 -26.59
CA GLY A 318 21.99 1.64 -27.57
C GLY A 318 22.85 2.82 -27.11
N GLN A 319 23.02 3.84 -27.97
CA GLN A 319 23.83 5.05 -27.71
C GLN A 319 23.32 5.93 -26.54
N ALA A 320 22.20 5.58 -25.89
CA ALA A 320 21.48 6.41 -24.94
C ALA A 320 21.83 6.11 -23.46
N HIS A 321 21.71 7.16 -22.65
CA HIS A 321 22.30 7.37 -21.32
C HIS A 321 21.59 6.70 -20.11
N TYR A 322 21.06 5.48 -20.24
CA TYR A 322 20.22 4.85 -19.18
C TYR A 322 20.96 3.77 -18.36
N LEU A 323 20.72 3.75 -17.04
CA LEU A 323 21.28 2.77 -16.11
C LEU A 323 20.56 1.42 -16.28
N PHE A 324 21.29 0.40 -16.72
CA PHE A 324 20.87 -0.99 -16.53
C PHE A 324 21.17 -1.38 -15.09
N ASP A 325 20.13 -1.45 -14.27
CA ASP A 325 20.24 -1.91 -12.88
C ASP A 325 19.80 -3.39 -12.83
N LEU A 326 20.79 -4.28 -12.76
CA LEU A 326 20.56 -5.70 -12.47
C LEU A 326 20.64 -5.89 -10.95
N GLU A 327 19.51 -6.22 -10.34
CA GLU A 327 19.37 -6.25 -8.90
C GLU A 327 19.10 -7.67 -8.34
N GLU A 328 19.63 -7.99 -7.16
CA GLU A 328 19.16 -9.11 -6.32
C GLU A 328 19.14 -10.47 -7.07
N SER A 329 20.19 -10.75 -7.83
CA SER A 329 20.22 -11.86 -8.77
C SER A 329 21.50 -12.67 -8.62
N TYR A 330 21.47 -13.97 -8.93
CA TYR A 330 22.67 -14.79 -8.81
C TYR A 330 22.77 -15.96 -9.79
N ASN A 331 24.01 -16.36 -10.05
CA ASN A 331 24.33 -17.61 -10.71
C ASN A 331 24.88 -18.64 -9.71
N ALA A 332 24.40 -19.87 -9.77
CA ALA A 332 24.82 -21.03 -8.99
C ALA A 332 25.13 -22.25 -9.87
N GLY A 333 24.98 -22.12 -11.20
CA GLY A 333 25.39 -23.13 -12.17
C GLY A 333 26.82 -22.92 -12.65
N ARG A 334 27.58 -24.00 -12.87
CA ARG A 334 28.94 -23.92 -13.42
C ARG A 334 28.93 -23.21 -14.78
N VAL A 335 29.90 -22.33 -15.00
CA VAL A 335 30.07 -21.60 -16.27
C VAL A 335 31.35 -22.09 -16.96
N SER A 336 31.29 -22.43 -18.25
CA SER A 336 32.45 -22.86 -19.03
C SER A 336 32.46 -22.23 -20.42
N GLY A 337 33.59 -21.64 -20.83
CA GLY A 337 33.75 -21.23 -22.24
C GLY A 337 35.16 -21.04 -22.79
N GLU A 338 35.26 -20.82 -24.11
CA GLU A 338 36.52 -20.87 -24.87
C GLU A 338 37.07 -19.50 -25.32
N GLY A 339 36.20 -18.51 -25.52
CA GLY A 339 36.54 -17.22 -26.13
C GLY A 339 36.47 -16.04 -25.18
N TYR A 340 35.45 -15.97 -24.31
CA TYR A 340 35.25 -14.93 -23.28
C TYR A 340 34.18 -15.38 -22.25
N PRO A 341 34.42 -16.39 -21.40
CA PRO A 341 33.57 -16.63 -20.24
C PRO A 341 33.90 -15.57 -19.19
N THR A 342 32.90 -14.83 -18.76
CA THR A 342 33.06 -13.93 -17.62
C THR A 342 32.43 -14.56 -16.39
N ALA A 343 33.09 -14.42 -15.25
CA ALA A 343 32.49 -14.58 -13.93
C ALA A 343 31.28 -13.64 -13.73
N SER A 344 31.22 -12.59 -14.56
CA SER A 344 30.15 -11.61 -14.60
C SER A 344 28.80 -12.25 -14.93
N LEU A 345 27.76 -11.77 -14.25
CA LEU A 345 26.38 -12.12 -14.54
C LEU A 345 26.00 -11.82 -16.02
N TYR A 346 26.76 -10.98 -16.73
CA TYR A 346 26.62 -10.71 -18.16
C TYR A 346 27.90 -10.25 -18.88
N ASN A 347 27.92 -10.36 -20.23
CA ASN A 347 28.96 -9.75 -21.10
C ASN A 347 28.48 -8.47 -21.78
N PHE A 348 29.31 -7.42 -21.74
CA PHE A 348 29.03 -6.11 -22.36
C PHE A 348 29.53 -6.02 -23.81
N SER A 349 28.78 -5.32 -24.67
CA SER A 349 29.25 -4.90 -26.00
C SER A 349 29.77 -3.45 -25.94
N PRO A 350 31.04 -3.17 -26.28
CA PRO A 350 31.70 -1.89 -25.99
C PRO A 350 31.21 -0.77 -26.91
N TYR A 351 30.22 0.02 -26.48
CA TYR A 351 29.79 1.22 -27.21
C TYR A 351 29.57 2.50 -26.38
N SER A 352 29.89 2.53 -25.07
CA SER A 352 29.94 3.80 -24.33
C SER A 352 30.99 3.78 -23.21
N SER A 353 31.82 4.82 -23.15
CA SER A 353 32.94 4.95 -22.20
C SER A 353 32.60 5.75 -20.92
N ASP A 354 31.37 6.27 -20.80
CA ASP A 354 31.14 7.45 -19.93
C ASP A 354 30.14 7.29 -18.76
N ARG A 355 29.55 6.11 -18.47
CA ARG A 355 28.88 5.82 -17.18
C ARG A 355 28.90 4.32 -16.80
N LYS A 356 28.88 4.03 -15.50
CA LYS A 356 28.90 2.67 -14.91
C LYS A 356 27.47 2.13 -14.81
N ASP A 357 27.15 1.03 -15.50
CA ASP A 357 25.99 0.19 -15.17
C ASP A 357 26.06 -0.24 -13.70
N THR A 358 24.93 -0.33 -13.00
CA THR A 358 24.91 -0.70 -11.58
C THR A 358 24.50 -2.15 -11.41
N ILE A 359 25.47 -3.00 -11.08
CA ILE A 359 25.19 -4.34 -10.55
C ILE A 359 24.95 -4.19 -9.05
N ILE A 360 23.71 -4.41 -8.60
CA ILE A 360 23.31 -4.17 -7.22
C ILE A 360 22.95 -5.51 -6.58
N ARG A 361 23.62 -5.89 -5.48
CA ARG A 361 23.28 -7.08 -4.68
C ARG A 361 23.21 -8.36 -5.53
N CYS A 362 24.28 -8.65 -6.27
CA CYS A 362 24.27 -9.61 -7.35
C CYS A 362 25.53 -10.49 -7.29
N PHE A 363 25.40 -11.82 -7.37
CA PHE A 363 26.49 -12.73 -6.98
C PHE A 363 26.66 -13.92 -7.93
N ASN A 364 27.90 -14.37 -8.14
CA ASN A 364 28.19 -15.68 -8.71
C ASN A 364 28.64 -16.62 -7.58
N PHE A 365 27.98 -17.75 -7.42
CA PHE A 365 28.29 -18.75 -6.40
C PHE A 365 28.97 -20.01 -6.96
N ALA A 366 29.09 -20.13 -8.28
CA ALA A 366 29.57 -21.33 -8.96
C ALA A 366 30.96 -21.13 -9.58
N GLU A 367 31.60 -22.26 -9.89
CA GLU A 367 32.88 -22.27 -10.58
C GLU A 367 32.75 -21.74 -12.01
N THR A 368 33.73 -20.93 -12.42
CA THR A 368 33.83 -20.40 -13.78
C THR A 368 35.12 -20.91 -14.43
N TYR A 369 35.01 -21.51 -15.63
CA TYR A 369 36.13 -22.06 -16.38
C TYR A 369 36.35 -21.36 -17.72
N TYR A 370 37.62 -21.09 -18.05
CA TYR A 370 38.08 -20.63 -19.34
C TYR A 370 39.05 -21.62 -19.97
N GLN A 371 38.68 -22.20 -21.12
CA GLN A 371 39.49 -23.20 -21.82
C GLN A 371 39.96 -24.35 -20.88
N GLY A 372 39.09 -24.78 -19.97
CA GLY A 372 39.38 -25.81 -18.96
C GLY A 372 40.16 -25.32 -17.73
N THR A 373 40.58 -24.05 -17.67
CA THR A 373 41.24 -23.43 -16.51
C THR A 373 40.22 -22.77 -15.59
N LEU A 374 40.31 -23.01 -14.28
CA LEU A 374 39.45 -22.38 -13.26
C LEU A 374 39.80 -20.89 -13.11
N LEU A 375 38.81 -20.00 -13.26
CA LEU A 375 38.95 -18.55 -13.09
C LEU A 375 38.40 -18.05 -11.75
N GLU A 376 37.28 -18.62 -11.30
CA GLU A 376 36.63 -18.28 -10.05
C GLU A 376 36.20 -19.56 -9.34
N GLU A 377 36.53 -19.67 -8.05
CA GLU A 377 36.17 -20.82 -7.22
C GLU A 377 34.71 -20.75 -6.77
N LYS A 378 34.15 -21.91 -6.44
CA LYS A 378 32.84 -22.01 -5.80
C LYS A 378 32.81 -21.28 -4.46
N THR A 379 31.76 -20.51 -4.20
CA THR A 379 31.54 -19.91 -2.87
C THR A 379 31.37 -20.97 -1.79
N LYS A 380 31.96 -20.72 -0.62
CA LYS A 380 31.84 -21.61 0.54
C LYS A 380 30.43 -21.56 1.11
N MET A 381 29.78 -22.71 1.19
CA MET A 381 28.40 -22.80 1.69
C MET A 381 28.26 -22.45 3.19
N SER A 382 29.37 -22.42 3.95
CA SER A 382 29.39 -21.98 5.35
C SER A 382 29.10 -20.50 5.54
N GLU A 383 29.17 -19.68 4.49
CA GLU A 383 28.94 -18.22 4.54
C GLU A 383 27.60 -17.82 3.91
N ILE A 384 26.73 -18.79 3.59
CA ILE A 384 25.53 -18.54 2.78
C ILE A 384 24.55 -17.57 3.41
N ASP A 385 24.48 -17.50 4.74
CA ASP A 385 23.63 -16.55 5.48
C ASP A 385 24.02 -15.10 5.15
N LYS A 386 25.33 -14.81 5.18
CA LYS A 386 25.87 -13.51 4.81
C LYS A 386 25.57 -13.14 3.36
N TYR A 387 25.64 -14.12 2.45
CA TYR A 387 25.34 -13.91 1.03
C TYR A 387 23.85 -13.70 0.77
N ALA A 388 22.98 -14.43 1.46
CA ALA A 388 21.53 -14.22 1.38
C ALA A 388 21.16 -12.80 1.83
N ASP A 389 21.73 -12.31 2.93
CA ASP A 389 21.51 -10.94 3.41
C ASP A 389 22.07 -9.89 2.43
N SER A 390 23.17 -10.21 1.77
CA SER A 390 23.80 -9.32 0.79
C SER A 390 23.05 -9.27 -0.54
N LEU A 391 22.28 -10.31 -0.90
CA LEU A 391 21.38 -10.34 -2.06
C LEU A 391 20.16 -9.42 -1.91
N GLY A 392 19.85 -8.99 -0.69
CA GLY A 392 18.77 -8.05 -0.41
C GLY A 392 17.58 -8.67 0.32
N PRO A 393 16.56 -7.85 0.60
CA PRO A 393 15.48 -8.20 1.51
C PRO A 393 14.61 -9.34 1.00
N ASN A 394 14.69 -9.73 -0.28
CA ASN A 394 13.87 -10.78 -0.91
C ASN A 394 14.39 -12.21 -0.70
N TYR A 395 15.58 -12.39 -0.12
CA TYR A 395 16.23 -13.69 0.03
C TYR A 395 16.33 -14.19 1.47
N LEU A 396 16.23 -15.50 1.60
CA LEU A 396 16.61 -16.26 2.79
C LEU A 396 17.73 -17.23 2.43
N PRO A 397 18.61 -17.56 3.39
CA PRO A 397 19.51 -18.68 3.22
C PRO A 397 18.72 -20.00 3.27
N ASP A 398 19.13 -20.97 2.45
CA ASP A 398 18.53 -22.31 2.41
C ASP A 398 19.19 -23.20 3.47
N THR A 399 18.95 -22.88 4.73
CA THR A 399 19.59 -23.53 5.89
C THR A 399 18.81 -24.70 6.47
N GLY A 400 17.56 -24.92 6.06
CA GLY A 400 16.72 -26.02 6.55
C GLY A 400 17.33 -27.42 6.33
N ASP A 401 16.85 -28.41 7.08
CA ASP A 401 17.30 -29.81 6.98
C ASP A 401 17.07 -30.38 5.57
N VAL A 402 15.99 -29.96 4.92
CA VAL A 402 15.71 -30.22 3.51
C VAL A 402 16.01 -28.97 2.71
N LYS A 403 17.06 -29.03 1.87
CA LYS A 403 17.48 -27.95 1.01
C LYS A 403 16.49 -27.76 -0.14
N ILE A 404 15.75 -26.66 -0.13
CA ILE A 404 14.75 -26.33 -1.17
C ILE A 404 15.45 -26.00 -2.50
N ASN A 405 16.64 -25.40 -2.42
CA ASN A 405 17.39 -24.91 -3.57
C ASN A 405 18.88 -25.31 -3.48
N GLY A 406 19.12 -26.54 -3.02
CA GLY A 406 20.47 -27.11 -2.97
C GLY A 406 21.44 -26.39 -2.02
N GLY A 407 20.93 -25.64 -1.06
CA GLY A 407 21.71 -24.84 -0.13
C GLY A 407 21.94 -23.40 -0.59
N TYR A 408 21.52 -23.01 -1.81
CA TYR A 408 21.62 -21.64 -2.30
C TYR A 408 20.43 -20.78 -1.85
N PRO A 409 20.56 -19.44 -1.81
CA PRO A 409 19.52 -18.56 -1.32
C PRO A 409 18.17 -18.76 -2.03
N ILE A 410 17.09 -18.76 -1.27
CA ILE A 410 15.71 -18.90 -1.75
C ILE A 410 14.97 -17.58 -1.60
N LEU A 411 14.01 -17.33 -2.48
CA LEU A 411 13.09 -16.23 -2.30
C LEU A 411 12.16 -16.50 -1.13
N LEU A 412 11.74 -15.45 -0.44
CA LEU A 412 10.82 -15.56 0.71
C LEU A 412 9.52 -16.29 0.34
N SER A 413 9.02 -16.07 -0.87
CA SER A 413 7.83 -16.75 -1.40
C SER A 413 7.98 -18.27 -1.59
N GLU A 414 9.20 -18.79 -1.56
CA GLU A 414 9.47 -20.23 -1.73
C GLU A 414 9.49 -20.98 -0.40
N SER A 415 9.68 -20.28 0.72
CA SER A 415 9.64 -20.88 2.05
C SER A 415 8.21 -20.92 2.57
N ARG A 416 7.60 -22.11 2.53
CA ARG A 416 6.19 -22.31 2.93
C ARG A 416 5.92 -22.03 4.40
N ASP A 417 6.94 -22.22 5.25
CA ASP A 417 6.83 -22.06 6.69
C ASP A 417 7.35 -20.70 7.17
N PHE A 418 7.91 -19.90 6.26
CA PHE A 418 8.46 -18.61 6.62
C PHE A 418 7.34 -17.63 6.98
N LYS A 419 7.43 -17.10 8.21
CA LYS A 419 6.60 -16.03 8.71
C LYS A 419 7.54 -14.91 9.09
N TYR A 420 7.37 -13.74 8.47
CA TYR A 420 8.18 -12.58 8.79
C TYR A 420 8.03 -12.20 10.24
N LEU A 421 6.81 -11.90 10.64
CA LEU A 421 6.49 -11.45 11.98
C LEU A 421 5.14 -12.05 12.39
N LYS A 422 4.89 -12.09 13.69
CA LYS A 422 3.59 -12.46 14.22
C LYS A 422 2.59 -11.33 13.93
N GLY A 423 1.39 -11.66 13.47
CA GLY A 423 0.37 -10.69 13.04
C GLY A 423 0.15 -10.76 11.53
N SER A 424 -0.89 -10.08 11.04
CA SER A 424 -1.24 -10.06 9.61
C SER A 424 -0.80 -8.78 8.89
N GLY A 425 -0.21 -7.81 9.60
CA GLY A 425 0.19 -6.52 9.05
C GLY A 425 -0.95 -5.54 8.82
N THR A 426 -2.15 -5.83 9.33
CA THR A 426 -3.31 -4.92 9.20
C THR A 426 -3.37 -3.97 10.40
N LYS A 427 -4.12 -2.87 10.29
CA LYS A 427 -4.28 -1.91 11.40
C LYS A 427 -4.76 -2.56 12.70
N ASN A 428 -5.63 -3.57 12.60
CA ASN A 428 -6.21 -4.28 13.75
C ASN A 428 -5.37 -5.48 14.21
N ASP A 429 -4.45 -5.97 13.38
CA ASP A 429 -3.54 -7.08 13.67
C ASP A 429 -2.15 -6.77 13.08
N PRO A 430 -1.42 -5.80 13.66
CA PRO A 430 -0.13 -5.36 13.15
C PRO A 430 0.93 -6.44 13.34
N PHE A 431 1.99 -6.37 12.53
CA PHE A 431 3.17 -7.19 12.74
C PHE A 431 3.88 -6.80 14.03
N LEU A 432 4.07 -7.77 14.93
CA LEU A 432 4.65 -7.56 16.25
C LEU A 432 6.16 -7.70 16.21
N ILE A 433 6.87 -6.74 16.80
CA ILE A 433 8.32 -6.70 16.92
C ILE A 433 8.66 -6.76 18.42
N SER A 434 9.33 -7.83 18.86
CA SER A 434 9.58 -8.08 20.29
C SER A 434 11.03 -8.43 20.62
N SER A 435 11.90 -8.52 19.61
CA SER A 435 13.27 -8.99 19.76
C SER A 435 14.18 -8.41 18.67
N PHE A 436 15.50 -8.59 18.84
CA PHE A 436 16.49 -8.26 17.81
C PHE A 436 16.20 -8.99 16.48
N ASP A 437 15.87 -10.29 16.55
CA ASP A 437 15.56 -11.09 15.37
C ASP A 437 14.28 -10.58 14.67
N ASP A 438 13.25 -10.20 15.44
CA ASP A 438 12.05 -9.58 14.87
C ASP A 438 12.37 -8.24 14.21
N LEU A 439 13.29 -7.44 14.76
CA LEU A 439 13.68 -6.16 14.17
C LEU A 439 14.44 -6.36 12.84
N LEU A 440 15.27 -7.41 12.74
CA LEU A 440 15.87 -7.83 11.48
C LEU A 440 14.83 -8.32 10.48
N LEU A 441 13.85 -9.11 10.93
CA LEU A 441 12.76 -9.61 10.08
C LEU A 441 11.85 -8.48 9.62
N PHE A 442 11.62 -7.46 10.44
CA PHE A 442 10.97 -6.21 10.06
C PHE A 442 11.71 -5.52 8.90
N ASN A 443 13.03 -5.36 9.02
CA ASN A 443 13.87 -4.75 7.99
C ASN A 443 13.78 -5.52 6.66
N LYS A 444 13.86 -6.85 6.72
CA LYS A 444 13.70 -7.72 5.54
C LYS A 444 12.29 -7.63 4.96
N HIS A 445 11.26 -7.69 5.79
CA HIS A 445 9.87 -7.66 5.33
C HIS A 445 9.54 -6.38 4.59
N SER A 446 9.74 -5.26 5.27
CA SER A 446 9.37 -3.93 4.78
C SER A 446 10.16 -3.55 3.51
N GLY A 447 11.41 -4.01 3.38
CA GLY A 447 12.19 -3.86 2.15
C GLY A 447 11.72 -4.75 0.98
N ALA A 448 11.27 -5.98 1.24
CA ALA A 448 10.85 -6.93 0.19
C ALA A 448 9.53 -6.52 -0.48
N ILE A 449 8.69 -5.76 0.22
CA ILE A 449 7.36 -5.35 -0.22
C ILE A 449 7.31 -3.92 -0.73
N ARG A 450 8.45 -3.34 -1.13
CA ARG A 450 8.62 -1.93 -1.55
C ARG A 450 7.52 -1.35 -2.46
N TYR A 451 6.78 -2.19 -3.21
CA TYR A 451 5.69 -1.79 -4.11
C TYR A 451 4.31 -2.40 -3.77
N LYS A 452 4.07 -2.79 -2.51
CA LYS A 452 2.82 -3.42 -2.05
C LYS A 452 2.16 -2.65 -0.90
N ASP A 453 0.95 -3.10 -0.57
CA ASP A 453 -0.07 -2.50 0.28
C ASP A 453 0.42 -1.86 1.60
N LYS A 454 -0.43 -1.00 2.18
CA LYS A 454 -0.19 -0.34 3.49
C LYS A 454 -0.08 -1.37 4.61
N GLU A 455 1.04 -1.40 5.32
CA GLU A 455 1.26 -2.33 6.43
C GLU A 455 1.54 -1.64 7.76
N TYR A 456 1.16 -2.33 8.83
CA TYR A 456 1.23 -1.86 10.21
C TYR A 456 2.17 -2.74 11.04
N TYR A 457 3.07 -2.09 11.76
CA TYR A 457 4.07 -2.69 12.64
C TYR A 457 3.92 -2.14 14.05
N LYS A 458 4.09 -2.99 15.06
CA LYS A 458 4.03 -2.62 16.46
C LYS A 458 5.14 -3.26 17.28
N GLN A 459 5.98 -2.44 17.90
CA GLN A 459 6.95 -2.91 18.88
C GLN A 459 6.24 -3.19 20.22
N THR A 460 6.68 -4.26 20.89
CA THR A 460 6.05 -4.78 22.12
C THR A 460 7.03 -5.05 23.26
N ALA A 461 8.32 -4.78 23.02
CA ALA A 461 9.38 -4.90 24.01
C ALA A 461 10.54 -3.96 23.66
N ASP A 462 11.37 -3.64 24.65
CA ASP A 462 12.64 -2.94 24.42
C ASP A 462 13.63 -3.85 23.68
N ILE A 463 14.39 -3.29 22.74
CA ILE A 463 15.31 -4.02 21.86
C ILE A 463 16.69 -3.38 21.95
N GLU A 464 17.73 -4.16 22.22
CA GLU A 464 19.12 -3.71 22.14
C GLU A 464 19.74 -4.19 20.82
N TRP A 465 20.27 -3.27 20.02
CA TRP A 465 20.91 -3.57 18.74
C TRP A 465 22.31 -4.16 18.93
N ASN A 466 22.66 -5.18 18.14
CA ASN A 466 24.00 -5.75 18.14
C ASN A 466 24.99 -4.77 17.48
N ALA A 467 25.89 -4.22 18.29
CA ALA A 467 26.92 -3.26 17.90
C ALA A 467 27.90 -3.73 16.79
N GLN A 468 27.94 -5.03 16.49
CA GLN A 468 28.76 -5.61 15.40
C GLN A 468 28.06 -5.52 14.04
N GLU A 469 26.74 -5.32 14.02
CA GLU A 469 25.93 -5.24 12.80
C GLU A 469 25.69 -3.79 12.38
N ASN A 470 25.81 -3.53 11.08
CA ASN A 470 25.47 -2.23 10.50
C ASN A 470 24.01 -2.22 10.05
N TRP A 471 23.16 -1.42 10.71
CA TRP A 471 21.78 -1.21 10.29
C TRP A 471 21.76 -0.47 8.94
N LYS A 472 21.25 -1.16 7.92
CA LYS A 472 20.98 -0.54 6.62
C LYS A 472 19.55 0.03 6.64
N PRO A 473 19.39 1.35 6.49
CA PRO A 473 18.06 1.97 6.46
C PRO A 473 17.24 1.39 5.30
N ILE A 474 15.92 1.32 5.49
CA ILE A 474 15.02 0.59 4.59
C ILE A 474 14.33 1.58 3.64
N PRO A 475 14.42 1.39 2.31
CA PRO A 475 13.57 2.10 1.36
C PRO A 475 12.15 1.53 1.45
N VAL A 476 11.21 2.35 1.91
CA VAL A 476 9.79 1.97 2.01
C VAL A 476 8.94 2.95 1.23
N GLN A 477 7.83 2.48 0.65
CA GLN A 477 6.90 3.38 -0.04
C GLN A 477 6.01 4.09 0.97
N GLU A 478 5.20 3.34 1.71
CA GLU A 478 4.33 3.79 2.82
C GLU A 478 4.54 2.84 4.01
N ILE A 479 4.57 3.35 5.24
CA ILE A 479 4.78 2.52 6.45
C ILE A 479 4.03 3.10 7.65
N HIS A 480 3.47 2.22 8.49
CA HIS A 480 2.96 2.56 9.82
C HIS A 480 3.73 1.80 10.90
N TYR A 481 4.50 2.50 11.72
CA TYR A 481 5.33 1.92 12.78
C TYR A 481 4.95 2.52 14.14
N ASP A 482 4.34 1.73 15.01
CA ASP A 482 4.07 2.08 16.42
C ASP A 482 5.15 1.45 17.31
N GLY A 483 6.05 2.25 17.85
CA GLY A 483 7.08 1.81 18.79
C GLY A 483 6.52 1.34 20.14
N GLY A 484 5.22 1.53 20.41
CA GLY A 484 4.56 1.08 21.63
C GLY A 484 5.09 1.73 22.92
N GLY A 485 5.90 2.78 22.81
CA GLY A 485 6.62 3.41 23.92
C GLY A 485 7.92 2.69 24.31
N HIS A 486 8.32 1.67 23.54
CA HIS A 486 9.52 0.88 23.78
C HIS A 486 10.75 1.51 23.13
N LYS A 487 11.93 1.11 23.62
CA LYS A 487 13.21 1.61 23.10
C LYS A 487 13.91 0.65 22.15
N ILE A 488 14.61 1.22 21.18
CA ILE A 488 15.68 0.57 20.42
C ILE A 488 16.99 1.22 20.83
N SER A 489 17.83 0.47 21.54
CA SER A 489 19.10 0.99 22.08
C SER A 489 20.29 0.63 21.19
N LYS A 490 21.30 1.49 21.11
CA LYS A 490 22.60 1.24 20.45
C LYS A 490 22.54 0.99 18.94
N LEU A 491 21.48 1.46 18.28
CA LEU A 491 21.33 1.32 16.83
C LEU A 491 22.50 2.00 16.12
N ARG A 492 23.25 1.24 15.32
CA ARG A 492 24.36 1.75 14.50
C ARG A 492 24.00 1.70 13.04
N SER A 493 24.02 2.84 12.37
CA SER A 493 23.78 2.92 10.92
C SER A 493 24.87 3.75 10.27
N TYR A 494 25.60 3.14 9.35
CA TYR A 494 26.70 3.76 8.62
C TYR A 494 26.51 3.60 7.11
N SER A 495 26.59 4.72 6.40
CA SER A 495 26.50 4.79 4.94
C SER A 495 27.50 5.81 4.40
N GLU A 496 28.52 5.36 3.67
CA GLU A 496 29.62 6.22 3.19
C GLU A 496 29.16 7.25 2.15
N ASN A 497 28.33 6.83 1.19
CA ASN A 497 27.88 7.67 0.06
C ASN A 497 26.37 7.94 0.04
N GLY A 498 25.64 7.49 1.06
CA GLY A 498 24.18 7.52 1.09
C GLY A 498 23.63 8.08 2.40
N CYS A 499 22.39 7.75 2.69
CA CYS A 499 21.77 8.10 3.96
C CYS A 499 21.99 7.03 5.04
N ALA A 500 21.98 7.44 6.30
CA ALA A 500 21.87 6.58 7.47
C ALA A 500 20.72 7.06 8.39
N ALA A 501 19.83 6.15 8.78
CA ALA A 501 18.72 6.38 9.71
C ALA A 501 18.05 5.05 10.12
N PHE A 502 16.98 5.09 10.91
CA PHE A 502 16.12 3.91 11.11
C PHE A 502 15.39 3.51 9.81
N LEU A 503 14.80 4.49 9.10
CA LEU A 503 14.16 4.36 7.79
C LEU A 503 14.89 5.21 6.75
N ASP A 504 15.00 4.73 5.50
CA ASP A 504 15.69 5.44 4.43
C ASP A 504 14.82 6.59 3.88
N ALA A 505 14.53 6.61 2.58
CA ALA A 505 13.65 7.58 1.96
C ALA A 505 12.28 6.97 1.63
N THR A 506 11.23 7.80 1.69
CA THR A 506 9.86 7.41 1.29
C THR A 506 9.27 8.35 0.25
N ASP A 507 8.52 7.77 -0.69
CA ASP A 507 7.74 8.50 -1.70
C ASP A 507 6.30 8.76 -1.26
N GLN A 508 5.78 7.99 -0.28
CA GLN A 508 4.49 8.20 0.38
C GLN A 508 4.71 8.48 1.88
N PRO A 509 3.68 8.92 2.62
CA PRO A 509 3.82 9.21 4.03
C PRO A 509 4.32 8.04 4.88
N ALA A 510 5.35 8.27 5.68
CA ALA A 510 5.70 7.42 6.81
C ALA A 510 4.94 7.89 8.05
N TYR A 511 4.34 6.95 8.79
CA TYR A 511 3.69 7.18 10.08
C TYR A 511 4.51 6.48 11.15
N VAL A 512 5.13 7.23 12.06
CA VAL A 512 6.00 6.68 13.11
C VAL A 512 5.60 7.25 14.46
N ASP A 513 5.07 6.41 15.34
CA ASP A 513 4.53 6.84 16.63
C ASP A 513 5.22 6.11 17.78
N ASN A 514 5.33 6.75 18.95
CA ASN A 514 5.72 6.11 20.22
C ASN A 514 7.07 5.38 20.20
N LEU A 515 8.08 5.90 19.51
CA LEU A 515 9.39 5.27 19.36
C LEU A 515 10.46 5.98 20.18
N VAL A 516 11.24 5.21 20.94
CA VAL A 516 12.44 5.70 21.64
C VAL A 516 13.69 5.11 20.97
N LEU A 517 14.56 5.96 20.44
CA LEU A 517 15.88 5.60 19.94
C LEU A 517 16.94 6.02 20.98
N GLU A 518 17.52 5.05 21.67
CA GLU A 518 18.45 5.27 22.77
C GLU A 518 19.90 5.02 22.35
N ASP A 519 20.82 5.93 22.68
CA ASP A 519 22.27 5.75 22.44
C ASP A 519 22.62 5.37 20.98
N VAL A 520 22.04 6.05 20.00
CA VAL A 520 22.30 5.75 18.58
C VAL A 520 23.65 6.29 18.10
N ASP A 521 24.26 5.62 17.13
CA ASP A 521 25.42 6.14 16.36
C ASP A 521 25.08 6.06 14.87
N ILE A 522 24.60 7.17 14.31
CA ILE A 522 24.09 7.25 12.94
C ILE A 522 24.98 8.18 12.14
N ARG A 523 25.58 7.66 11.07
CA ARG A 523 26.55 8.35 10.23
C ARG A 523 26.24 8.14 8.75
N GLY A 524 25.71 9.17 8.11
CA GLY A 524 25.42 9.14 6.68
C GLY A 524 26.36 10.05 5.91
N GLY A 525 26.68 9.68 4.67
CA GLY A 525 27.40 10.54 3.74
C GLY A 525 26.59 11.79 3.45
N THR A 526 25.42 11.63 2.82
CA THR A 526 24.61 12.77 2.35
C THR A 526 23.53 13.22 3.33
N MET A 527 22.99 12.30 4.13
CA MET A 527 21.91 12.59 5.09
C MET A 527 22.04 11.68 6.31
N ALA A 528 21.72 12.22 7.49
CA ALA A 528 21.69 11.44 8.72
C ALA A 528 20.50 11.84 9.60
N ALA A 529 19.75 10.87 10.09
CA ALA A 529 18.64 11.14 10.99
C ALA A 529 18.33 9.99 11.94
N GLY A 530 17.69 10.26 13.07
CA GLY A 530 17.22 9.20 13.97
C GLY A 530 16.18 8.31 13.30
N VAL A 531 15.11 8.91 12.78
CA VAL A 531 13.94 8.17 12.27
C VAL A 531 13.95 8.03 10.75
N LEU A 532 13.96 9.13 10.00
CA LEU A 532 13.78 9.10 8.54
C LEU A 532 14.81 9.97 7.82
N CYS A 533 15.37 9.47 6.72
CA CYS A 533 16.26 10.27 5.89
C CYS A 533 15.53 11.41 5.17
N SER A 534 14.58 11.04 4.31
CA SER A 534 13.89 12.00 3.45
C SER A 534 12.50 11.49 3.07
N GLY A 535 11.51 12.39 3.06
CA GLY A 535 10.16 12.07 2.59
C GLY A 535 9.08 12.80 3.37
N PRO A 536 7.81 12.46 3.13
CA PRO A 536 6.70 12.90 3.97
C PRO A 536 6.64 12.09 5.26
N LEU A 537 6.54 12.77 6.41
CA LEU A 537 6.58 12.14 7.73
C LEU A 537 5.46 12.67 8.63
N TYR A 538 4.72 11.75 9.24
CA TYR A 538 3.83 12.00 10.38
C TYR A 538 4.42 11.27 11.57
N ALA A 539 5.07 11.99 12.48
CA ALA A 539 5.71 11.41 13.65
C ALA A 539 5.14 11.97 14.94
N SER A 540 4.86 11.10 15.90
CA SER A 540 4.43 11.53 17.24
C SER A 540 5.08 10.74 18.38
N ASN A 541 5.28 11.40 19.53
CA ASN A 541 5.79 10.77 20.75
C ASN A 541 7.16 10.07 20.53
N ILE A 542 8.11 10.79 19.93
CA ILE A 542 9.43 10.27 19.60
C ILE A 542 10.47 10.79 20.59
N LYS A 543 11.38 9.93 21.03
CA LYS A 543 12.58 10.35 21.77
C LYS A 543 13.83 9.81 21.09
N VAL A 544 14.84 10.66 20.88
CA VAL A 544 16.11 10.27 20.26
C VAL A 544 17.29 10.72 21.13
N SER A 545 18.27 9.87 21.36
CA SER A 545 19.52 10.18 22.09
C SER A 545 20.72 9.46 21.44
N GLY A 546 21.93 10.00 21.60
CA GLY A 546 23.15 9.49 20.97
C GLY A 546 23.83 10.53 20.08
N SER A 547 24.37 10.09 18.94
CA SER A 547 25.09 10.91 17.96
C SER A 547 24.57 10.67 16.54
N ILE A 548 24.27 11.76 15.82
CA ILE A 548 23.79 11.75 14.43
C ILE A 548 24.65 12.70 13.61
N ALA A 549 25.36 12.20 12.60
CA ALA A 549 26.31 12.98 11.81
C ALA A 549 26.15 12.75 10.30
N ALA A 550 26.00 13.84 9.55
CA ALA A 550 26.15 13.85 8.09
C ALA A 550 27.58 14.27 7.70
N MET A 551 28.26 13.44 6.92
CA MET A 551 29.72 13.50 6.72
C MET A 551 30.17 14.15 5.39
N ASP A 552 29.31 14.32 4.38
CA ASP A 552 29.65 14.84 3.04
C ASP A 552 29.25 16.32 2.81
N ARG A 553 29.80 16.96 1.76
CA ARG A 553 29.79 18.42 1.51
C ARG A 553 28.42 19.08 1.45
N VAL A 554 27.36 18.32 1.18
CA VAL A 554 25.96 18.77 1.07
C VAL A 554 25.07 18.12 2.15
N GLY A 555 25.68 17.66 3.24
CA GLY A 555 25.06 16.86 4.30
C GLY A 555 23.87 17.54 4.99
N ASN A 556 22.75 16.82 5.18
CA ASN A 556 21.63 17.29 6.01
C ASN A 556 21.47 16.37 7.22
N ALA A 557 21.32 16.93 8.41
CA ALA A 557 21.17 16.15 9.63
C ALA A 557 19.97 16.61 10.47
N GLY A 558 19.24 15.67 11.06
CA GLY A 558 18.16 15.98 11.98
C GLY A 558 17.97 14.90 13.04
N GLY A 559 17.65 15.27 14.28
CA GLY A 559 17.43 14.27 15.33
C GLY A 559 16.32 13.27 14.98
N VAL A 560 15.27 13.73 14.28
CA VAL A 560 14.20 12.86 13.75
C VAL A 560 14.28 12.69 12.23
N ILE A 561 14.41 13.79 11.48
CA ILE A 561 14.41 13.75 10.01
C ILE A 561 15.43 14.70 9.38
N ALA A 562 16.17 14.25 8.37
CA ALA A 562 17.13 15.10 7.68
C ALA A 562 16.46 16.03 6.65
N PHE A 563 15.57 15.51 5.79
CA PHE A 563 14.90 16.28 4.75
C PHE A 563 13.40 16.00 4.61
N MET A 564 12.57 16.89 5.16
CA MET A 564 11.11 16.72 5.16
C MET A 564 10.43 17.37 3.96
N TRP A 565 9.45 16.69 3.36
CA TRP A 565 8.67 17.24 2.24
C TRP A 565 7.39 17.93 2.70
N TYR A 566 6.61 17.25 3.53
CA TYR A 566 5.39 17.72 4.20
C TYR A 566 5.03 16.73 5.33
N GLY A 567 4.08 17.09 6.18
CA GLY A 567 3.62 16.28 7.31
C GLY A 567 3.78 16.99 8.67
N SER A 568 3.78 16.23 9.76
CA SER A 568 3.84 16.77 11.12
C SER A 568 4.77 15.98 12.04
N ILE A 569 5.54 16.68 12.89
CA ILE A 569 6.33 16.12 13.98
C ILE A 569 5.80 16.70 15.28
N ILE A 570 5.26 15.84 16.16
CA ILE A 570 4.52 16.27 17.35
C ILE A 570 5.03 15.53 18.60
N ASN A 571 5.17 16.22 19.73
CA ASN A 571 5.56 15.60 21.01
C ASN A 571 6.90 14.86 20.90
N VAL A 572 7.96 15.57 20.51
CA VAL A 572 9.28 14.97 20.28
C VAL A 572 10.34 15.54 21.20
N VAL A 573 11.20 14.67 21.72
CA VAL A 573 12.38 15.05 22.48
C VAL A 573 13.65 14.57 21.77
N ASN A 574 14.53 15.50 21.40
CA ASN A 574 15.89 15.16 20.96
C ASN A 574 16.90 15.45 22.08
N GLU A 575 17.63 14.43 22.48
CA GLU A 575 18.80 14.46 23.36
C GLU A 575 20.09 14.08 22.61
N ALA A 576 20.01 13.75 21.31
CA ALA A 576 21.17 13.39 20.51
C ALA A 576 21.92 14.63 20.02
N ASP A 577 23.25 14.54 19.99
CA ASP A 577 24.06 15.53 19.29
C ASP A 577 23.90 15.34 17.78
N VAL A 578 23.67 16.44 17.05
CA VAL A 578 23.39 16.42 15.61
C VAL A 578 24.42 17.29 14.88
N SER A 579 25.16 16.70 13.94
CA SER A 579 26.17 17.41 13.14
C SER A 579 26.02 17.24 11.64
N ALA A 580 26.42 18.27 10.88
CA ALA A 580 26.66 18.21 9.44
C ALA A 580 28.01 18.89 9.13
N GLU A 581 29.03 18.09 8.85
CA GLU A 581 30.44 18.49 9.09
C GLU A 581 31.13 19.28 7.96
N LEU A 582 30.45 19.63 6.87
CA LEU A 582 31.07 20.24 5.68
C LEU A 582 30.31 21.44 5.11
N SER A 583 31.02 22.23 4.30
CA SER A 583 30.79 23.65 3.94
C SER A 583 29.37 24.12 3.52
N THR A 584 28.41 23.24 3.25
CA THR A 584 27.01 23.64 2.94
C THR A 584 25.95 22.90 3.76
N GLY A 585 26.34 22.23 4.85
CA GLY A 585 25.45 21.38 5.62
C GLY A 585 24.36 22.13 6.38
N MET A 586 23.20 21.50 6.56
CA MET A 586 22.10 22.02 7.39
C MET A 586 21.78 21.03 8.50
N ALA A 587 21.63 21.53 9.73
CA ALA A 587 21.37 20.69 10.89
C ALA A 587 20.27 21.29 11.78
N GLY A 588 19.39 20.44 12.29
CA GLY A 588 18.45 20.82 13.34
C GLY A 588 18.25 19.72 14.36
N GLY A 589 17.97 20.06 15.62
CA GLY A 589 17.76 19.05 16.66
C GLY A 589 16.59 18.13 16.38
N ILE A 590 15.57 18.57 15.65
CA ILE A 590 14.45 17.73 15.19
C ILE A 590 14.53 17.50 13.69
N MET A 591 14.60 18.58 12.90
CA MET A 591 14.54 18.53 11.44
C MET A 591 15.72 19.27 10.81
N GLY A 592 16.41 18.65 9.85
CA GLY A 592 17.47 19.33 9.08
C GLY A 592 16.91 20.46 8.21
N ARG A 593 16.08 20.13 7.21
CA ARG A 593 15.42 21.13 6.36
C ARG A 593 14.10 20.65 5.76
N THR A 594 13.33 21.58 5.19
CA THR A 594 12.14 21.30 4.36
C THR A 594 12.34 21.63 2.87
N ARG A 595 11.47 21.07 2.00
CA ARG A 595 11.30 21.49 0.59
C ARG A 595 10.58 22.85 0.49
N TYR A 596 10.90 23.66 -0.52
CA TYR A 596 10.35 25.02 -0.71
C TYR A 596 8.92 25.07 -1.30
N ALA A 597 8.11 26.01 -0.77
CA ALA A 597 6.97 26.74 -1.36
C ALA A 597 5.57 26.10 -1.55
N GLY A 598 5.30 24.88 -1.08
CA GLY A 598 3.97 24.26 -1.14
C GLY A 598 3.35 24.04 0.24
N ASP A 599 3.43 22.80 0.71
CA ASP A 599 2.96 22.38 2.04
C ASP A 599 4.08 22.55 3.07
N LYS A 600 3.85 23.35 4.12
CA LYS A 600 4.85 23.63 5.16
C LYS A 600 4.76 22.55 6.26
N PRO A 601 5.84 21.82 6.59
CA PRO A 601 5.83 20.90 7.71
C PRO A 601 5.46 21.58 9.03
N ILE A 602 4.70 20.87 9.87
CA ILE A 602 4.32 21.33 11.21
C ILE A 602 5.23 20.66 12.23
N ILE A 603 5.90 21.44 13.06
CA ILE A 603 6.75 20.95 14.15
C ILE A 603 6.17 21.53 15.44
N CYS A 604 5.59 20.68 16.29
CA CYS A 604 4.80 21.13 17.44
C CYS A 604 5.15 20.35 18.71
N ASN A 605 5.17 21.02 19.88
CA ASN A 605 5.47 20.39 21.17
C ASN A 605 6.79 19.62 21.14
N VAL A 606 7.88 20.31 20.84
CA VAL A 606 9.18 19.68 20.65
C VAL A 606 10.23 20.26 21.58
N VAL A 607 11.14 19.41 22.05
CA VAL A 607 12.22 19.79 22.96
C VAL A 607 13.54 19.32 22.37
N ASN A 608 14.52 20.21 22.28
CA ASN A 608 15.90 19.85 21.98
C ASN A 608 16.81 20.10 23.18
N ARG A 609 17.59 19.09 23.54
CA ARG A 609 18.65 19.14 24.57
C ARG A 609 20.03 18.81 23.99
N GLY A 610 20.09 18.20 22.81
CA GLY A 610 21.34 17.85 22.14
C GLY A 610 22.04 19.04 21.49
N THR A 611 23.35 18.93 21.30
CA THR A 611 24.18 19.95 20.67
C THR A 611 24.07 19.88 19.15
N ILE A 612 23.85 21.03 18.51
CA ILE A 612 23.70 21.13 17.04
C ILE A 612 24.93 21.82 16.44
N ARG A 613 25.58 21.19 15.45
CA ARG A 613 26.78 21.74 14.79
C ARG A 613 26.69 21.62 13.27
N THR A 614 26.84 22.72 12.54
CA THR A 614 26.98 22.66 11.07
C THR A 614 27.71 23.90 10.56
N THR A 615 27.96 24.01 9.26
CA THR A 615 28.62 25.18 8.68
C THR A 615 27.62 26.19 8.09
N LEU A 616 26.43 25.79 7.61
CA LEU A 616 25.50 26.72 6.94
C LEU A 616 24.33 27.15 7.81
N ASN A 617 23.25 26.36 7.91
CA ASN A 617 22.06 26.76 8.67
C ASN A 617 21.83 25.81 9.85
N ALA A 618 21.79 26.36 11.06
CA ALA A 618 21.59 25.60 12.29
C ALA A 618 20.43 26.15 13.12
N GLY A 619 19.62 25.24 13.63
CA GLY A 619 18.64 25.56 14.66
C GLY A 619 18.54 24.49 15.72
N GLY A 620 18.26 24.85 16.97
CA GLY A 620 18.01 23.87 18.01
C GLY A 620 16.85 22.93 17.67
N ILE A 621 15.87 23.40 16.91
CA ILE A 621 14.73 22.59 16.44
C ILE A 621 14.83 22.29 14.96
N THR A 622 14.97 23.31 14.11
CA THR A 622 15.04 23.14 12.65
C THR A 622 16.23 23.86 12.04
N GLY A 623 16.98 23.23 11.15
CA GLY A 623 17.98 23.97 10.37
C GLY A 623 17.33 24.99 9.43
N LYS A 624 16.30 24.57 8.68
CA LYS A 624 15.58 25.43 7.72
C LYS A 624 14.12 25.03 7.47
N GLY A 625 13.24 26.01 7.65
CA GLY A 625 11.82 26.05 7.31
C GLY A 625 10.92 25.35 8.32
N GLY A 626 9.63 25.28 7.99
CA GLY A 626 8.59 24.70 8.85
C GLY A 626 7.77 25.76 9.61
N VAL A 627 6.63 25.31 10.12
CA VAL A 627 5.78 26.02 11.09
C VAL A 627 6.08 25.43 12.46
N ILE A 628 6.82 26.18 13.28
CA ILE A 628 7.33 25.73 14.57
C ILE A 628 6.44 26.30 15.67
N MET A 629 5.88 25.42 16.50
CA MET A 629 4.96 25.77 17.57
C MET A 629 5.37 25.06 18.86
N ASN A 630 5.23 25.73 20.01
CA ASN A 630 5.43 25.09 21.31
C ASN A 630 6.80 24.37 21.40
N ALA A 631 7.89 25.12 21.21
CA ALA A 631 9.21 24.53 20.99
C ALA A 631 10.26 25.07 21.96
N ASP A 632 10.98 24.15 22.60
CA ASP A 632 11.93 24.44 23.67
C ASP A 632 13.33 24.01 23.24
N ASN A 633 14.28 24.94 23.21
CA ASN A 633 15.67 24.59 22.99
C ASN A 633 16.52 24.86 24.23
N TYR A 634 17.15 23.80 24.74
CA TYR A 634 18.16 23.83 25.79
C TYR A 634 19.57 23.55 25.26
N GLY A 635 19.67 22.87 24.12
CA GLY A 635 20.95 22.48 23.53
C GLY A 635 21.69 23.63 22.85
N SER A 636 23.01 23.61 22.86
CA SER A 636 23.82 24.64 22.19
C SER A 636 23.80 24.46 20.66
N VAL A 637 23.83 25.57 19.92
CA VAL A 637 23.74 25.62 18.46
C VAL A 637 24.94 26.36 17.89
N PHE A 638 25.65 25.72 16.96
CA PHE A 638 26.89 26.24 16.34
C PHE A 638 26.78 26.23 14.81
N ALA A 639 26.96 27.37 14.15
CA ALA A 639 27.16 27.43 12.69
C ALA A 639 27.74 28.73 12.12
N ASP A 640 28.20 28.68 10.87
CA ASP A 640 28.85 29.83 10.20
C ASP A 640 27.86 30.68 9.38
N GLY A 641 26.69 30.15 8.97
CA GLY A 641 25.66 30.86 8.20
C GLY A 641 24.50 31.41 9.06
N HIS A 642 23.26 30.94 8.84
CA HIS A 642 22.11 31.37 9.65
C HIS A 642 21.98 30.49 10.90
N VAL A 643 22.01 31.12 12.07
CA VAL A 643 22.02 30.41 13.35
C VAL A 643 20.93 30.95 14.25
N GLY A 644 20.12 30.05 14.80
CA GLY A 644 19.14 30.40 15.82
C GLY A 644 18.96 29.35 16.88
N GLY A 645 18.58 29.77 18.09
CA GLY A 645 18.28 28.83 19.16
C GLY A 645 17.12 27.88 18.84
N ILE A 646 16.10 28.34 18.11
CA ILE A 646 15.00 27.50 17.61
C ILE A 646 15.25 27.11 16.15
N SER A 647 15.57 28.08 15.29
CA SER A 647 15.69 27.83 13.85
C SER A 647 16.77 28.67 13.19
N GLY A 648 17.50 28.11 12.23
CA GLY A 648 18.38 28.92 11.38
C GLY A 648 17.55 29.87 10.51
N LEU A 649 16.62 29.29 9.74
CA LEU A 649 15.69 30.02 8.88
C LEU A 649 14.27 29.49 9.13
N ALA A 650 13.37 30.29 9.69
CA ALA A 650 12.00 29.86 9.97
C ALA A 650 10.95 30.58 9.11
N THR A 651 9.88 29.87 8.77
CA THR A 651 8.69 30.52 8.24
C THR A 651 7.85 31.09 9.38
N VAL A 652 7.46 30.25 10.34
CA VAL A 652 6.65 30.68 11.49
C VAL A 652 7.26 30.09 12.74
N ILE A 653 7.41 30.93 13.78
CA ILE A 653 7.73 30.47 15.13
C ILE A 653 6.68 31.03 16.08
N SER A 654 6.01 30.17 16.84
CA SER A 654 5.08 30.64 17.87
C SER A 654 5.19 29.85 19.15
N ASN A 655 5.05 30.52 20.28
CA ASN A 655 5.08 29.90 21.61
C ASN A 655 6.37 29.09 21.81
N SER A 656 7.53 29.68 21.57
CA SER A 656 8.80 28.95 21.59
C SER A 656 9.87 29.74 22.33
N PHE A 657 10.83 29.04 22.93
CA PHE A 657 11.93 29.69 23.59
C PHE A 657 13.28 29.00 23.45
N ASN A 658 14.33 29.82 23.51
CA ASN A 658 15.70 29.33 23.56
C ASN A 658 16.36 29.64 24.91
N ARG A 659 16.99 28.60 25.48
CA ARG A 659 17.90 28.64 26.64
C ARG A 659 19.32 28.17 26.30
N GLY A 660 19.51 27.48 25.18
CA GLY A 660 20.82 27.01 24.73
C GLY A 660 21.72 28.14 24.22
N GLU A 661 23.04 27.94 24.30
CA GLU A 661 24.00 28.90 23.74
C GLU A 661 23.95 28.87 22.21
N VAL A 662 23.92 30.04 21.58
CA VAL A 662 23.92 30.20 20.12
C VAL A 662 25.25 30.84 19.71
N VAL A 663 26.04 30.09 18.95
CA VAL A 663 27.37 30.52 18.50
C VAL A 663 27.40 30.55 16.98
N GLY A 664 27.81 31.66 16.39
CA GLY A 664 28.01 31.69 14.95
C GLY A 664 28.76 32.88 14.38
N GLU A 665 29.22 32.73 13.14
CA GLU A 665 30.01 33.71 12.40
C GLU A 665 29.17 34.53 11.39
N GLY A 666 27.92 34.12 11.12
CA GLY A 666 27.04 34.74 10.12
C GLY A 666 25.85 35.50 10.70
N VAL A 667 24.64 35.14 10.27
CA VAL A 667 23.37 35.77 10.69
C VAL A 667 22.86 35.06 11.94
N VAL A 668 23.13 35.65 13.11
CA VAL A 668 22.95 34.98 14.42
C VAL A 668 21.84 35.62 15.24
N GLY A 669 20.77 34.88 15.52
CA GLY A 669 19.70 35.32 16.40
C GLY A 669 19.47 34.39 17.60
N GLY A 670 19.02 34.94 18.73
CA GLY A 670 18.74 34.15 19.93
C GLY A 670 17.65 33.08 19.73
N VAL A 671 16.60 33.40 18.99
CA VAL A 671 15.52 32.47 18.60
C VAL A 671 15.68 32.02 17.16
N ALA A 672 15.88 32.95 16.22
CA ALA A 672 16.12 32.58 14.83
C ALA A 672 17.15 33.45 14.13
N GLY A 673 17.94 32.86 13.22
CA GLY A 673 18.78 33.63 12.31
C GLY A 673 17.92 34.54 11.43
N SER A 674 16.95 33.95 10.71
CA SER A 674 15.91 34.69 9.99
C SER A 674 14.52 34.10 10.22
N VAL A 675 13.49 34.94 10.19
CA VAL A 675 12.09 34.54 10.37
C VAL A 675 11.12 35.36 9.52
N GLU A 676 10.06 34.74 8.97
CA GLU A 676 8.97 35.50 8.32
C GLU A 676 7.95 36.02 9.34
N LEU A 677 7.48 35.14 10.25
CA LEU A 677 6.48 35.47 11.28
C LEU A 677 6.85 34.90 12.65
N ALA A 678 6.68 35.70 13.70
CA ALA A 678 6.85 35.22 15.06
C ALA A 678 5.82 35.77 16.06
N TYR A 679 5.39 34.92 16.99
CA TYR A 679 4.40 35.26 18.02
C TYR A 679 4.74 34.59 19.36
N GLY A 680 4.90 35.36 20.43
CA GLY A 680 5.08 34.79 21.77
C GLY A 680 6.35 33.95 21.85
N VAL A 681 7.51 34.58 21.72
CA VAL A 681 8.80 33.89 21.79
C VAL A 681 9.74 34.56 22.77
N TYR A 682 10.70 33.83 23.31
CA TYR A 682 11.80 34.46 24.04
C TYR A 682 13.16 33.80 23.87
N ASN A 683 14.22 34.58 24.06
CA ASN A 683 15.58 34.07 24.20
C ASN A 683 16.17 34.45 25.56
N ALA A 684 16.67 33.45 26.29
CA ALA A 684 17.53 33.64 27.46
C ALA A 684 18.84 32.84 27.35
N GLY A 685 19.11 32.23 26.19
CA GLY A 685 20.39 31.60 25.87
C GLY A 685 21.45 32.61 25.45
N ARG A 686 22.71 32.35 25.85
CA ARG A 686 23.86 33.21 25.52
C ARG A 686 24.10 33.23 24.01
N ILE A 687 24.44 34.39 23.45
CA ILE A 687 24.79 34.54 22.03
C ILE A 687 26.28 34.90 21.94
N VAL A 688 27.03 34.20 21.10
CA VAL A 688 28.47 34.41 20.86
C VAL A 688 28.72 34.56 19.36
N THR A 689 29.30 35.69 18.95
CA THR A 689 29.65 35.96 17.56
C THR A 689 30.79 36.98 17.47
N ASP A 690 31.62 36.85 16.45
CA ASP A 690 32.66 37.81 16.11
C ASP A 690 32.16 38.94 15.18
N TYR A 691 30.89 38.88 14.73
CA TYR A 691 30.28 39.82 13.77
C TYR A 691 29.05 40.55 14.35
N PRO A 692 29.24 41.58 15.19
CA PRO A 692 28.16 42.29 15.90
C PRO A 692 27.22 43.11 15.00
N GLU A 693 27.51 43.16 13.70
CA GLU A 693 26.76 43.93 12.71
C GLU A 693 25.41 43.26 12.38
N VAL A 694 25.40 41.92 12.34
CA VAL A 694 24.32 41.02 11.83
C VAL A 694 23.75 40.10 12.91
N VAL A 695 23.84 40.52 14.18
CA VAL A 695 23.33 39.78 15.35
C VAL A 695 22.03 40.38 15.88
N GLY A 696 21.13 39.52 16.38
CA GLY A 696 19.93 39.95 17.07
C GLY A 696 19.63 39.17 18.35
N ALA A 697 19.18 39.87 19.39
CA ALA A 697 18.90 39.25 20.69
C ALA A 697 17.76 38.22 20.63
N VAL A 698 16.85 38.39 19.67
CA VAL A 698 15.77 37.43 19.35
C VAL A 698 15.91 36.95 17.90
N PHE A 699 15.97 37.88 16.95
CA PHE A 699 16.10 37.57 15.53
C PHE A 699 17.18 38.43 14.87
N ALA A 700 18.03 37.86 14.02
CA ALA A 700 18.98 38.67 13.26
C ALA A 700 18.32 39.35 12.04
N GLU A 701 17.50 38.62 11.28
CA GLU A 701 16.80 39.12 10.09
C GLU A 701 15.32 38.77 10.06
N ILE A 702 14.55 39.55 9.30
CA ILE A 702 13.13 39.30 9.00
C ILE A 702 12.98 39.24 7.48
N GLU A 703 12.85 38.03 6.93
CA GLU A 703 12.71 37.82 5.49
C GLU A 703 11.30 38.18 5.00
N ARG A 704 11.21 39.05 3.99
CA ARG A 704 9.96 39.36 3.27
C ARG A 704 9.80 38.47 2.04
N TYR A 705 9.71 37.16 2.24
CA TYR A 705 9.51 36.24 1.12
C TYR A 705 8.04 36.35 0.62
N TYR A 706 7.86 36.76 -0.64
CA TYR A 706 6.58 36.97 -1.35
C TYR A 706 5.76 38.23 -1.03
N GLY A 707 6.26 39.43 -1.35
CA GLY A 707 5.53 40.50 -2.07
C GLY A 707 4.13 41.02 -1.67
N LYS A 708 3.46 40.49 -0.65
CA LYS A 708 2.15 40.92 -0.12
C LYS A 708 2.00 40.46 1.33
N LEU A 709 2.61 41.18 2.26
CA LEU A 709 1.92 41.38 3.53
C LEU A 709 0.82 42.40 3.23
N ASP A 710 -0.44 42.01 3.38
CA ASP A 710 -1.55 42.97 3.44
C ASP A 710 -1.13 44.06 4.44
N SER A 711 -1.32 45.31 4.05
CA SER A 711 -0.73 46.53 4.62
C SER A 711 -1.15 46.87 6.07
N GLY A 712 -1.50 45.87 6.88
CA GLY A 712 -1.89 45.99 8.29
C GLY A 712 -1.48 44.83 9.22
N ARG A 713 -0.63 43.87 8.81
CA ARG A 713 -0.15 42.80 9.71
C ARG A 713 1.28 43.05 10.19
N THR A 714 1.47 43.18 11.51
CA THR A 714 2.79 43.20 12.15
C THR A 714 3.40 41.79 12.08
N ALA A 715 4.60 41.65 11.49
CA ALA A 715 5.25 40.36 11.27
C ALA A 715 5.71 39.67 12.58
N ILE A 716 5.93 40.44 13.64
CA ILE A 716 6.48 39.99 14.92
C ILE A 716 5.64 40.58 16.07
N GLN A 717 5.23 39.74 17.03
CA GLN A 717 4.47 40.14 18.22
C GLN A 717 4.95 39.36 19.46
N TYR A 718 5.03 40.03 20.61
CA TYR A 718 5.37 39.39 21.90
C TYR A 718 6.71 38.63 21.85
N ALA A 719 7.78 39.34 21.51
CA ALA A 719 9.13 38.80 21.46
C ALA A 719 9.98 39.37 22.61
N TYR A 720 10.52 38.49 23.44
CA TYR A 720 11.21 38.85 24.68
C TYR A 720 12.67 38.36 24.69
N HIS A 721 13.56 39.03 25.42
CA HIS A 721 14.93 38.52 25.61
C HIS A 721 15.55 38.96 26.93
N GLN A 722 16.51 38.18 27.42
CA GLN A 722 17.28 38.52 28.61
C GLN A 722 18.34 39.59 28.28
N LYS A 723 18.39 40.67 29.07
CA LYS A 723 19.33 41.79 28.85
C LYS A 723 20.63 41.68 29.64
N ASP A 724 20.61 41.05 30.82
CA ASP A 724 21.81 40.91 31.64
C ASP A 724 22.69 39.76 31.15
N GLY A 725 23.99 40.04 30.97
CA GLY A 725 24.97 39.06 30.48
C GLY A 725 25.22 39.09 28.97
N PHE A 726 24.66 40.07 28.25
CA PHE A 726 24.78 40.20 26.79
C PHE A 726 25.43 41.52 26.38
N PRO A 727 26.58 41.51 25.67
CA PRO A 727 27.26 42.74 25.24
C PRO A 727 26.54 43.52 24.11
N PHE A 728 25.47 42.95 23.53
CA PHE A 728 24.76 43.49 22.36
C PHE A 728 23.29 43.87 22.61
N ALA A 729 22.92 44.15 23.86
CA ALA A 729 21.59 44.61 24.23
C ALA A 729 21.17 45.83 23.38
N GLY A 730 20.31 45.63 22.37
CA GLY A 730 19.76 46.74 21.57
C GLY A 730 19.37 46.46 20.11
N LYS A 731 19.80 45.37 19.47
CA LYS A 731 19.34 45.03 18.10
C LYS A 731 18.32 43.89 18.17
N ILE A 732 17.03 44.23 18.08
CA ILE A 732 15.90 43.27 18.11
C ILE A 732 15.61 42.70 16.70
N ALA A 733 15.91 43.46 15.64
CA ALA A 733 16.08 43.08 14.23
C ALA A 733 16.34 44.35 13.39
N SER A 734 16.85 44.25 12.16
CA SER A 734 16.82 45.37 11.20
C SER A 734 15.52 45.38 10.38
N GLY A 735 14.79 46.51 10.33
CA GLY A 735 13.76 46.76 9.32
C GLY A 735 12.28 46.37 9.58
N ALA A 736 11.85 46.10 10.82
CA ALA A 736 10.43 45.82 11.12
C ALA A 736 9.73 46.89 11.97
N GLY A 737 8.46 47.14 11.67
CA GLY A 737 7.53 47.74 12.63
C GLY A 737 7.22 46.68 13.69
N ILE A 738 7.67 46.90 14.92
CA ILE A 738 7.62 45.94 16.01
C ILE A 738 6.61 46.49 17.04
N MET A 739 5.59 45.70 17.37
CA MET A 739 4.73 45.99 18.53
C MET A 739 5.06 44.98 19.64
N ASP A 740 5.17 45.47 20.87
CA ASP A 740 5.32 44.70 22.11
C ASP A 740 6.56 43.77 22.17
N THR A 741 7.75 44.38 22.07
CA THR A 741 9.00 43.73 22.47
C THR A 741 9.50 44.30 23.79
N ALA A 742 9.86 43.43 24.73
CA ALA A 742 10.40 43.82 26.03
C ALA A 742 11.67 43.03 26.33
N SER A 743 12.55 43.61 27.13
CA SER A 743 13.77 42.96 27.62
C SER A 743 13.78 42.94 29.13
N PHE A 744 14.10 41.78 29.68
CA PHE A 744 14.03 41.53 31.12
C PHE A 744 15.41 41.13 31.64
N THR A 745 15.71 41.50 32.88
CA THR A 745 16.82 40.96 33.68
C THR A 745 16.56 39.47 33.95
N HIS A 746 17.56 38.76 34.46
CA HIS A 746 17.32 37.40 34.97
C HIS A 746 16.24 37.40 36.06
N GLU A 747 16.31 38.36 36.99
CA GLU A 747 15.35 38.50 38.10
C GLU A 747 13.92 38.80 37.60
N GLU A 748 13.77 39.67 36.61
CA GLU A 748 12.47 39.96 35.99
C GLU A 748 11.89 38.75 35.23
N PHE A 749 12.72 37.92 34.59
CA PHE A 749 12.23 36.73 33.88
C PHE A 749 11.67 35.64 34.80
N ILE A 750 12.12 35.60 36.06
CA ILE A 750 11.66 34.62 37.05
C ILE A 750 10.59 35.21 38.00
N ASP A 751 10.26 36.50 37.85
CA ASP A 751 9.22 37.16 38.63
C ASP A 751 7.82 36.80 38.09
N LYS A 752 6.99 36.21 38.94
CA LYS A 752 5.65 35.74 38.56
C LYS A 752 4.73 36.86 38.07
N ASP A 753 4.85 38.07 38.62
CA ASP A 753 3.99 39.18 38.25
C ASP A 753 4.44 39.79 36.92
N VAL A 754 5.74 39.82 36.62
CA VAL A 754 6.26 40.17 35.29
C VAL A 754 5.77 39.16 34.24
N VAL A 755 5.83 37.86 34.55
CA VAL A 755 5.39 36.82 33.60
C VAL A 755 3.89 36.83 33.35
N LYS A 756 3.06 37.19 34.34
CA LYS A 756 1.61 37.38 34.15
C LYS A 756 1.28 38.51 33.17
N ASP A 757 2.14 39.54 33.14
CA ASP A 757 2.01 40.69 32.24
C ASP A 757 2.63 40.44 30.85
N MET A 758 3.36 39.33 30.67
CA MET A 758 3.69 38.81 29.34
C MET A 758 2.41 38.38 28.62
N ASN A 759 2.51 38.05 27.33
CA ASN A 759 1.37 37.48 26.64
C ASN A 759 0.98 36.11 27.24
N ARG A 760 -0.29 35.71 27.06
CA ARG A 760 -0.86 34.44 27.55
C ARG A 760 -0.16 33.16 27.09
N THR A 761 0.85 33.28 26.23
CA THR A 761 1.68 32.18 25.75
C THR A 761 2.65 31.68 26.82
N PHE A 762 3.02 32.52 27.79
CA PHE A 762 3.95 32.14 28.86
C PHE A 762 3.28 32.16 30.23
N ALA A 763 3.67 31.22 31.08
CA ALA A 763 3.27 31.16 32.48
C ALA A 763 4.52 31.05 33.37
N ALA A 764 4.38 31.47 34.62
CA ALA A 764 5.45 31.31 35.59
C ALA A 764 5.77 29.83 35.80
N ASP A 765 7.07 29.50 35.89
CA ASP A 765 7.53 28.13 36.11
C ASP A 765 7.41 27.73 37.58
N GLU A 766 6.19 27.50 38.03
CA GLU A 766 5.91 27.12 39.41
C GLU A 766 6.44 25.72 39.78
N LYS A 767 6.76 24.91 38.76
CA LYS A 767 7.24 23.53 38.91
C LYS A 767 8.76 23.40 38.77
N HIS A 768 9.46 24.50 38.52
CA HIS A 768 10.91 24.53 38.30
C HIS A 768 11.39 23.59 37.18
N VAL A 769 10.58 23.40 36.12
CA VAL A 769 10.94 22.54 34.98
C VAL A 769 11.82 23.25 33.96
N ASN A 770 11.91 24.58 34.04
CA ASN A 770 12.71 25.45 33.19
C ASN A 770 13.61 26.38 34.02
N ASP A 771 14.07 25.90 35.18
CA ASP A 771 14.94 26.63 36.10
C ASP A 771 14.36 27.99 36.54
N GLY A 772 13.03 28.08 36.68
CA GLY A 772 12.33 29.30 37.09
C GLY A 772 12.02 30.28 35.96
N TYR A 773 12.60 30.11 34.77
CA TYR A 773 12.24 30.90 33.58
C TYR A 773 10.84 30.55 33.06
N PRO A 774 10.16 31.44 32.33
CA PRO A 774 8.78 31.21 31.91
C PRO A 774 8.65 29.93 31.08
N VAL A 775 7.61 29.15 31.37
CA VAL A 775 7.25 27.95 30.59
C VAL A 775 6.14 28.30 29.61
N ILE A 776 6.00 27.53 28.54
CA ILE A 776 4.89 27.69 27.62
C ILE A 776 3.58 27.33 28.33
N SER A 777 2.62 28.23 28.26
CA SER A 777 1.23 28.00 28.67
C SER A 777 0.45 27.49 27.45
N TYR A 778 0.10 26.21 27.47
CA TYR A 778 -0.70 25.59 26.41
C TYR A 778 -2.10 26.21 26.31
N GLU A 779 -2.61 26.31 25.09
CA GLU A 779 -3.91 26.94 24.82
C GLU A 779 -5.12 26.18 25.38
N PHE A 780 -4.96 24.89 25.65
CA PHE A 780 -5.96 24.00 26.26
C PHE A 780 -5.28 23.06 27.26
N ASP A 781 -6.02 22.61 28.27
CA ASP A 781 -5.59 21.45 29.06
C ASP A 781 -5.74 20.18 28.22
N GLY A 782 -4.73 19.31 28.23
CA GLY A 782 -4.71 18.10 27.39
C GLY A 782 -3.74 18.23 26.22
N GLU A 783 -3.62 17.17 25.42
CA GLU A 783 -2.65 17.08 24.31
C GLU A 783 -3.35 16.98 22.94
N GLY A 784 -4.69 16.97 22.93
CA GLY A 784 -5.49 16.79 21.71
C GLY A 784 -5.49 15.36 21.18
N THR A 785 -4.96 14.40 21.96
CA THR A 785 -4.95 12.96 21.65
C THR A 785 -6.26 12.31 22.13
N ALA A 786 -6.51 11.05 21.73
CA ALA A 786 -7.72 10.34 22.14
C ALA A 786 -7.74 10.08 23.66
N GLU A 787 -6.57 9.80 24.25
CA GLU A 787 -6.39 9.53 25.68
C GLU A 787 -6.40 10.82 26.52
N LYS A 788 -5.86 11.92 25.97
CA LYS A 788 -5.78 13.23 26.62
C LYS A 788 -6.35 14.31 25.68
N PRO A 789 -7.68 14.34 25.46
CA PRO A 789 -8.29 15.34 24.60
C PRO A 789 -8.09 16.74 25.18
N PHE A 790 -8.11 17.75 24.31
CA PHE A 790 -8.18 19.14 24.74
C PHE A 790 -9.51 19.39 25.46
N LEU A 791 -9.42 19.80 26.73
CA LEU A 791 -10.57 20.09 27.56
C LEU A 791 -11.06 21.49 27.28
N ILE A 792 -12.32 21.58 26.89
CA ILE A 792 -13.06 22.83 26.75
C ILE A 792 -13.79 23.06 28.06
N LYS A 793 -13.21 23.94 28.89
CA LYS A 793 -13.67 24.25 30.24
C LYS A 793 -14.63 25.40 30.28
N GLY A 794 -14.83 26.13 29.19
CA GLY A 794 -15.78 27.24 29.16
C GLY A 794 -15.97 27.83 27.77
N LYS A 795 -16.76 28.91 27.72
CA LYS A 795 -17.07 29.63 26.48
C LYS A 795 -15.80 30.15 25.81
N GLU A 796 -14.86 30.65 26.60
CA GLU A 796 -13.62 31.26 26.14
C GLU A 796 -12.73 30.24 25.41
N ASP A 797 -12.61 29.02 25.93
CA ASP A 797 -11.89 27.92 25.29
C ASP A 797 -12.55 27.54 23.95
N LEU A 798 -13.89 27.51 23.94
CA LEU A 798 -14.63 27.18 22.73
C LEU A 798 -14.46 28.25 21.63
N VAL A 799 -14.50 29.53 22.00
CA VAL A 799 -14.20 30.66 21.10
C VAL A 799 -12.75 30.62 20.65
N MET A 800 -11.82 30.21 21.52
CA MET A 800 -10.42 30.03 21.18
C MET A 800 -10.23 28.94 20.12
N LEU A 801 -10.90 27.80 20.25
CA LEU A 801 -10.90 26.74 19.23
C LEU A 801 -11.40 27.26 17.88
N SER A 802 -12.53 27.97 17.87
CA SER A 802 -13.06 28.57 16.64
C SER A 802 -12.01 29.47 15.96
N ARG A 803 -11.34 30.35 16.72
CA ARG A 803 -10.29 31.24 16.19
C ARG A 803 -9.08 30.47 15.65
N LEU A 804 -8.59 29.48 16.39
CA LEU A 804 -7.44 28.67 16.00
C LEU A 804 -7.72 27.83 14.74
N SER A 805 -8.94 27.33 14.59
CA SER A 805 -9.38 26.59 13.39
C SER A 805 -9.44 27.45 12.12
N LEU A 806 -9.45 28.78 12.27
CA LEU A 806 -9.55 29.75 11.18
C LEU A 806 -8.22 30.44 10.86
N ASP A 807 -7.21 30.25 11.70
CA ASP A 807 -5.88 30.84 11.57
C ASP A 807 -5.11 30.18 10.42
N SER A 808 -4.57 30.98 9.48
CA SER A 808 -3.86 30.47 8.29
C SER A 808 -2.67 29.58 8.56
N ASN A 809 -2.05 29.73 9.73
CA ASN A 809 -0.82 29.05 10.07
C ASN A 809 -1.05 27.93 11.07
N ARG A 810 -2.16 27.98 11.83
CA ARG A 810 -2.43 27.05 12.93
C ARG A 810 -3.60 26.10 12.68
N TYR A 811 -4.45 26.36 11.68
CA TYR A 811 -5.65 25.56 11.44
C TYR A 811 -5.34 24.06 11.30
N ALA A 812 -4.29 23.71 10.56
CA ALA A 812 -3.95 22.32 10.27
C ALA A 812 -3.63 21.51 11.52
N PHE A 813 -3.09 22.14 12.57
CA PHE A 813 -2.85 21.47 13.84
C PHE A 813 -4.14 21.31 14.64
N TYR A 814 -5.03 22.29 14.67
CA TYR A 814 -6.19 22.26 15.57
C TYR A 814 -7.44 21.59 14.96
N THR A 815 -7.50 21.43 13.63
CA THR A 815 -8.71 20.84 13.01
C THR A 815 -8.76 19.31 13.09
N ASP A 816 -7.64 18.61 13.38
CA ASP A 816 -7.59 17.15 13.44
C ASP A 816 -7.54 16.56 14.87
N LYS A 817 -7.68 17.40 15.90
CA LYS A 817 -7.49 17.02 17.31
C LYS A 817 -8.77 16.56 18.01
N ASN A 818 -8.59 15.92 19.15
CA ASN A 818 -9.66 15.46 20.03
C ASN A 818 -9.98 16.52 21.08
N TYR A 819 -11.25 16.87 21.21
CA TYR A 819 -11.78 17.85 22.14
C TYR A 819 -12.84 17.22 23.04
N ARG A 820 -12.90 17.62 24.30
CA ARG A 820 -13.95 17.20 25.24
C ARG A 820 -14.53 18.38 26.01
N LEU A 821 -15.85 18.54 26.02
CA LEU A 821 -16.53 19.47 26.93
C LEU A 821 -16.46 18.94 28.36
N THR A 822 -16.27 19.82 29.33
CA THR A 822 -16.28 19.45 30.76
C THR A 822 -17.50 19.99 31.52
N GLN A 823 -18.29 20.85 30.87
CA GLN A 823 -19.53 21.41 31.38
C GLN A 823 -20.38 21.96 30.24
N ASP A 824 -21.64 22.25 30.55
CA ASP A 824 -22.54 22.98 29.65
C ASP A 824 -22.02 24.39 29.38
N ILE A 825 -22.22 24.87 28.15
CA ILE A 825 -21.80 26.21 27.71
C ILE A 825 -23.04 27.02 27.32
N VAL A 826 -23.16 28.23 27.84
CA VAL A 826 -24.28 29.13 27.54
C VAL A 826 -23.74 30.42 26.93
N PHE A 827 -24.20 30.73 25.72
CA PHE A 827 -23.93 32.02 25.07
C PHE A 827 -25.00 33.04 25.47
N ASP A 828 -24.59 34.31 25.51
CA ASP A 828 -25.57 35.39 25.55
C ASP A 828 -26.30 35.46 24.19
N SER A 829 -27.61 35.73 24.20
CA SER A 829 -28.42 35.78 22.98
C SER A 829 -27.99 36.84 21.94
N SER A 830 -27.15 37.80 22.33
CA SER A 830 -26.56 38.83 21.46
C SER A 830 -25.17 38.46 20.92
N GLU A 831 -24.50 37.45 21.50
CA GLU A 831 -23.17 37.02 21.10
C GLU A 831 -23.21 36.16 19.84
N THR A 832 -22.49 36.58 18.80
CA THR A 832 -22.37 35.80 17.57
C THR A 832 -21.36 34.68 17.71
N TRP A 833 -21.74 33.49 17.29
CA TRP A 833 -20.84 32.35 17.13
C TRP A 833 -20.22 32.35 15.73
N THR A 834 -18.90 32.23 15.69
CA THR A 834 -18.18 31.95 14.44
C THR A 834 -18.01 30.43 14.32
N PRO A 835 -18.59 29.78 13.30
CA PRO A 835 -18.45 28.33 13.12
C PRO A 835 -17.00 27.87 13.04
N ILE A 836 -16.69 26.73 13.68
CA ILE A 836 -15.40 26.05 13.50
C ILE A 836 -15.27 25.72 12.01
N SER A 837 -14.12 26.06 11.40
CA SER A 837 -13.90 25.89 9.96
C SER A 837 -14.87 26.67 9.05
N GLY A 838 -15.39 27.82 9.52
CA GLY A 838 -16.42 28.68 8.90
C GLY A 838 -16.26 29.17 7.45
N TRP A 839 -15.06 29.63 7.05
CA TRP A 839 -14.85 30.40 5.81
C TRP A 839 -13.76 29.83 4.90
N ARG A 840 -12.98 28.88 5.40
CA ARG A 840 -11.90 28.21 4.65
C ARG A 840 -12.43 26.95 3.99
N ARG A 841 -11.74 26.47 2.95
CA ARG A 841 -12.02 25.15 2.36
C ARG A 841 -11.60 23.99 3.28
N ASP A 842 -10.95 24.28 4.40
CA ASP A 842 -10.40 23.30 5.33
C ASP A 842 -11.46 22.80 6.30
N SER A 843 -11.60 21.48 6.39
CA SER A 843 -12.61 20.83 7.26
C SER A 843 -12.04 20.48 8.63
N PHE A 844 -12.90 20.45 9.65
CA PHE A 844 -12.62 19.78 10.92
C PHE A 844 -12.57 18.27 10.67
N LYS A 845 -11.50 17.61 11.12
CA LYS A 845 -11.20 16.19 10.91
C LYS A 845 -11.09 15.39 12.21
N GLY A 846 -11.06 16.10 13.34
CA GLY A 846 -10.82 15.51 14.66
C GLY A 846 -12.05 14.88 15.30
N VAL A 847 -11.97 14.72 16.63
CA VAL A 847 -13.09 14.25 17.46
C VAL A 847 -13.59 15.38 18.34
N PHE A 848 -14.89 15.65 18.34
CA PHE A 848 -15.51 16.55 19.30
C PHE A 848 -16.48 15.77 20.17
N ASP A 849 -16.10 15.53 21.42
CA ASP A 849 -16.88 14.81 22.42
C ASP A 849 -17.57 15.80 23.36
N GLY A 850 -18.89 15.91 23.26
CA GLY A 850 -19.66 16.75 24.18
C GLY A 850 -19.75 16.16 25.59
N ASP A 851 -19.37 14.89 25.80
CA ASP A 851 -19.48 14.19 27.10
C ASP A 851 -20.88 14.28 27.77
N GLY A 852 -21.92 14.42 26.95
CA GLY A 852 -23.31 14.59 27.40
C GLY A 852 -23.72 16.04 27.66
N HIS A 853 -22.82 17.01 27.47
CA HIS A 853 -23.07 18.42 27.70
C HIS A 853 -23.77 19.14 26.54
N VAL A 854 -24.35 20.30 26.87
CA VAL A 854 -25.12 21.13 25.94
C VAL A 854 -24.48 22.48 25.73
N ILE A 855 -24.47 22.94 24.48
CA ILE A 855 -24.18 24.34 24.12
C ILE A 855 -25.49 25.05 23.80
N SER A 856 -25.80 26.10 24.55
CA SER A 856 -27.07 26.82 24.47
C SER A 856 -26.94 28.21 23.86
N ASN A 857 -27.99 28.64 23.15
CA ASN A 857 -28.19 30.00 22.63
C ASN A 857 -27.16 30.44 21.56
N LEU A 858 -26.59 29.52 20.79
CA LEU A 858 -25.71 29.88 19.68
C LEU A 858 -26.45 30.76 18.66
N LEU A 859 -25.93 31.95 18.38
CA LEU A 859 -26.42 32.82 17.31
C LEU A 859 -25.45 32.81 16.12
N VAL A 860 -25.89 32.27 14.99
CA VAL A 860 -25.15 32.34 13.72
C VAL A 860 -26.05 32.99 12.68
N ASN A 861 -25.63 34.14 12.15
CA ASN A 861 -26.45 34.91 11.21
C ASN A 861 -25.65 35.29 9.96
N LEU A 862 -25.56 34.34 9.02
CA LEU A 862 -24.89 34.51 7.73
C LEU A 862 -25.91 34.78 6.62
N ASP A 863 -25.47 35.44 5.54
CA ASP A 863 -26.32 35.70 4.38
C ASP A 863 -26.76 34.38 3.71
N PRO A 864 -28.05 34.00 3.71
CA PRO A 864 -28.49 32.75 3.10
C PRO A 864 -28.34 32.72 1.58
N SER A 865 -28.15 33.87 0.93
CA SER A 865 -27.92 34.01 -0.50
C SER A 865 -26.43 34.07 -0.88
N GLY A 866 -25.54 34.10 0.12
CA GLY A 866 -24.08 34.20 -0.08
C GLY A 866 -23.43 32.97 -0.73
N SER A 867 -22.11 33.02 -0.92
CA SER A 867 -21.37 31.90 -1.49
C SER A 867 -21.38 30.69 -0.53
N ILE A 868 -21.30 29.46 -1.05
CA ILE A 868 -21.29 28.24 -0.22
C ILE A 868 -20.11 28.28 0.78
N THR A 869 -18.97 28.85 0.40
CA THR A 869 -17.80 28.97 1.28
C THR A 869 -17.98 29.97 2.41
N GLU A 870 -18.85 30.97 2.25
CA GLU A 870 -19.04 32.07 3.20
C GLU A 870 -20.37 32.00 3.94
N SER A 871 -21.16 30.94 3.75
CA SER A 871 -22.54 30.91 4.26
C SER A 871 -22.91 29.54 4.81
N LYS A 872 -21.93 28.83 5.40
CA LYS A 872 -22.13 27.60 6.18
C LYS A 872 -22.33 27.94 7.65
N ALA A 873 -23.55 27.80 8.14
CA ALA A 873 -23.98 28.19 9.47
C ALA A 873 -24.30 26.97 10.34
N ALA A 874 -23.46 26.67 11.32
CA ALA A 874 -23.67 25.63 12.31
C ALA A 874 -22.68 25.79 13.48
N PHE A 875 -22.68 24.86 14.43
CA PHE A 875 -21.58 24.75 15.39
C PHE A 875 -20.23 24.52 14.65
N ILE A 876 -20.18 23.55 13.74
CA ILE A 876 -19.06 23.28 12.83
C ILE A 876 -19.51 23.52 11.38
N ALA A 877 -18.81 24.37 10.64
CA ALA A 877 -19.18 24.70 9.26
C ALA A 877 -18.83 23.56 8.28
N ASN A 878 -17.63 23.00 8.38
CA ASN A 878 -17.12 21.95 7.51
C ASN A 878 -16.50 20.84 8.35
N ALA A 879 -16.93 19.59 8.14
CA ALA A 879 -16.32 18.43 8.77
C ALA A 879 -16.01 17.35 7.72
N SER A 880 -14.83 16.74 7.80
CA SER A 880 -14.43 15.66 6.90
C SER A 880 -13.62 14.58 7.62
N GLY A 881 -14.03 13.32 7.56
CA GLY A 881 -13.38 12.24 8.33
C GLY A 881 -13.55 12.34 9.85
N ALA A 882 -14.36 13.29 10.33
CA ALA A 882 -14.48 13.64 11.74
C ALA A 882 -15.46 12.75 12.51
N THR A 883 -15.34 12.76 13.84
CA THR A 883 -16.35 12.19 14.76
C THR A 883 -16.87 13.26 15.71
N ILE A 884 -18.18 13.47 15.73
CA ILE A 884 -18.85 14.35 16.70
C ILE A 884 -19.77 13.46 17.53
N LYS A 885 -19.63 13.49 18.86
CA LYS A 885 -20.44 12.62 19.71
C LYS A 885 -20.86 13.28 21.02
N ASN A 886 -21.94 12.76 21.61
CA ASN A 886 -22.42 13.12 22.95
C ASN A 886 -22.68 14.63 23.13
N LEU A 887 -23.12 15.34 22.08
CA LEU A 887 -23.21 16.80 22.08
C LEU A 887 -24.64 17.28 21.81
N GLY A 888 -25.15 18.14 22.69
CA GLY A 888 -26.40 18.85 22.50
C GLY A 888 -26.21 20.29 22.04
N ILE A 889 -27.00 20.74 21.07
CA ILE A 889 -27.18 22.17 20.76
C ILE A 889 -28.62 22.55 21.10
N LYS A 890 -28.79 23.56 21.96
CA LYS A 890 -30.09 23.96 22.49
C LYS A 890 -30.40 25.42 22.24
N ASN A 891 -31.65 25.71 21.88
CA ASN A 891 -32.16 27.08 21.72
C ASN A 891 -31.30 27.96 20.80
N ALA A 892 -30.63 27.37 19.80
CA ALA A 892 -29.79 28.14 18.87
C ALA A 892 -30.64 28.86 17.82
N ASN A 893 -30.13 29.95 17.26
CA ASN A 893 -30.70 30.65 16.11
C ASN A 893 -29.65 30.69 15.00
N ILE A 894 -29.84 29.87 13.97
CA ILE A 894 -28.83 29.59 12.96
C ILE A 894 -29.40 29.89 11.58
N ARG A 895 -28.78 30.83 10.87
CA ARG A 895 -29.16 31.25 9.52
C ARG A 895 -27.93 31.25 8.61
N GLY A 896 -28.06 30.59 7.46
CA GLY A 896 -27.04 30.56 6.41
C GLY A 896 -27.54 29.90 5.14
N ARG A 897 -26.68 29.78 4.13
CA ARG A 897 -27.00 29.05 2.88
C ARG A 897 -27.09 27.55 3.14
N TYR A 898 -26.08 26.98 3.79
CA TYR A 898 -26.14 25.65 4.37
C TYR A 898 -26.25 25.82 5.89
N ALA A 899 -27.28 25.27 6.51
CA ALA A 899 -27.56 25.52 7.91
C ALA A 899 -27.96 24.26 8.68
N ALA A 900 -27.39 24.08 9.87
CA ALA A 900 -27.77 23.04 10.81
C ALA A 900 -27.31 23.33 12.23
N ALA A 901 -27.75 22.54 13.22
CA ALA A 901 -27.27 22.68 14.59
C ALA A 901 -25.81 22.25 14.75
N ILE A 902 -25.46 21.05 14.29
CA ILE A 902 -24.15 20.43 14.55
C ILE A 902 -23.17 20.74 13.42
N VAL A 903 -23.45 20.27 12.19
CA VAL A 903 -22.54 20.38 11.05
C VAL A 903 -23.24 20.95 9.82
N ALA A 904 -22.76 22.05 9.24
CA ALA A 904 -23.37 22.60 8.04
C ALA A 904 -23.06 21.77 6.79
N ASP A 905 -21.81 21.28 6.64
CA ASP A 905 -21.37 20.43 5.53
C ASP A 905 -20.43 19.32 6.01
N ALA A 906 -20.78 18.07 5.71
CA ALA A 906 -20.13 16.86 6.24
C ALA A 906 -19.66 15.94 5.10
N ALA A 907 -18.45 15.40 5.17
CA ALA A 907 -17.93 14.39 4.25
C ALA A 907 -17.19 13.26 4.97
N ASP A 908 -17.73 12.04 4.96
CA ASP A 908 -17.14 10.89 5.67
C ASP A 908 -17.13 11.09 7.20
N VAL A 909 -18.24 11.60 7.74
CA VAL A 909 -18.36 12.03 9.15
C VAL A 909 -19.23 11.07 9.96
N LYS A 910 -18.86 10.84 11.21
CA LYS A 910 -19.65 10.10 12.21
C LYS A 910 -20.26 11.08 13.21
N ILE A 911 -21.59 11.06 13.36
CA ILE A 911 -22.32 11.86 14.35
C ILE A 911 -23.13 10.90 15.21
N VAL A 912 -22.76 10.78 16.49
CA VAL A 912 -23.29 9.73 17.37
C VAL A 912 -23.75 10.31 18.69
N ASN A 913 -24.99 10.03 19.10
CA ASN A 913 -25.51 10.54 20.38
C ASN A 913 -25.51 12.08 20.45
N CYS A 914 -25.93 12.75 19.37
CA CYS A 914 -25.96 14.22 19.28
C CYS A 914 -27.39 14.73 19.03
N TRP A 915 -27.71 15.92 19.52
CA TRP A 915 -29.07 16.42 19.40
C TRP A 915 -29.20 17.91 19.18
N ASN A 916 -30.28 18.27 18.50
CA ASN A 916 -30.78 19.63 18.41
C ASN A 916 -32.07 19.76 19.23
N ASP A 917 -32.02 20.56 20.29
CA ASP A 917 -33.14 20.80 21.19
C ASP A 917 -33.70 22.22 21.02
N HIS A 918 -34.88 22.34 20.40
CA HIS A 918 -35.64 23.60 20.26
C HIS A 918 -34.90 24.76 19.55
N SER A 919 -33.90 24.50 18.71
CA SER A 919 -33.26 25.56 17.91
C SER A 919 -34.12 25.98 16.71
N ASN A 920 -33.90 27.20 16.21
CA ASN A 920 -34.46 27.72 14.97
C ASN A 920 -33.38 27.77 13.88
N ILE A 921 -33.57 27.01 12.80
CA ILE A 921 -32.60 26.87 11.71
C ILE A 921 -33.22 27.37 10.40
N TYR A 922 -32.53 28.27 9.71
CA TYR A 922 -32.88 28.73 8.37
C TYR A 922 -31.78 28.39 7.36
N GLY A 923 -32.07 27.46 6.44
CA GLY A 923 -31.19 27.07 5.34
C GLY A 923 -31.64 27.69 4.01
N GLY A 924 -30.86 28.64 3.49
CA GLY A 924 -31.13 29.27 2.19
C GLY A 924 -31.07 28.29 1.00
N SER A 925 -30.30 27.22 1.11
CA SER A 925 -30.17 26.16 0.09
C SER A 925 -30.27 24.76 0.67
N ARG A 926 -29.62 24.50 1.81
CA ARG A 926 -29.64 23.19 2.47
C ARG A 926 -29.85 23.42 3.96
N GLY A 927 -30.91 22.87 4.54
CA GLY A 927 -31.27 23.07 5.94
C GLY A 927 -31.62 21.75 6.61
N GLY A 928 -30.89 21.38 7.66
CA GLY A 928 -31.17 20.16 8.42
C GLY A 928 -31.10 20.36 9.92
N GLY A 929 -31.84 19.53 10.66
CA GLY A 929 -31.87 19.61 12.12
C GLY A 929 -30.52 19.33 12.77
N ILE A 930 -29.75 18.39 12.23
CA ILE A 930 -28.43 17.97 12.72
C ILE A 930 -27.33 18.31 11.70
N VAL A 931 -27.57 18.01 10.42
CA VAL A 931 -26.61 18.21 9.33
C VAL A 931 -27.23 19.00 8.19
N GLY A 932 -26.55 20.01 7.65
CA GLY A 932 -27.07 20.77 6.52
C GLY A 932 -26.95 19.98 5.22
N SER A 933 -25.72 19.53 4.94
CA SER A 933 -25.31 18.78 3.75
C SER A 933 -24.39 17.64 4.17
N ALA A 934 -24.59 16.45 3.59
CA ALA A 934 -23.67 15.33 3.74
C ALA A 934 -23.29 14.76 2.36
N GLU A 935 -21.99 14.70 2.08
CA GLU A 935 -21.40 14.21 0.84
C GLU A 935 -20.53 12.96 1.11
N SER A 936 -20.27 12.15 0.08
CA SER A 936 -19.47 10.91 0.18
C SER A 936 -20.10 9.84 1.07
N SER A 937 -19.82 9.83 2.37
CA SER A 937 -20.45 8.96 3.36
C SER A 937 -20.85 9.69 4.66
N ILE A 938 -21.83 9.14 5.37
CA ILE A 938 -22.20 9.59 6.72
C ILE A 938 -22.68 8.42 7.59
N LEU A 939 -22.33 8.45 8.88
CA LEU A 939 -22.98 7.67 9.93
C LEU A 939 -23.65 8.64 10.91
N LEU A 940 -24.97 8.64 10.97
CA LEU A 940 -25.76 9.39 11.94
C LEU A 940 -26.53 8.39 12.81
N ASP A 941 -26.15 8.27 14.08
CA ASP A 941 -26.70 7.28 15.00
C ASP A 941 -27.10 7.91 16.33
N ARG A 942 -28.25 7.50 16.90
CA ARG A 942 -28.77 8.04 18.17
C ARG A 942 -28.84 9.57 18.19
N CYS A 943 -29.35 10.17 17.12
CA CYS A 943 -29.47 11.61 17.02
C CYS A 943 -30.93 12.06 16.97
N PHE A 944 -31.22 13.26 17.45
CA PHE A 944 -32.57 13.79 17.34
C PHE A 944 -32.66 15.29 17.10
N ASN A 945 -33.78 15.70 16.52
CA ASN A 945 -34.11 17.11 16.33
C ASN A 945 -35.54 17.41 16.83
N THR A 946 -35.66 18.33 17.78
CA THR A 946 -36.93 18.95 18.22
C THR A 946 -37.07 20.42 17.76
N GLY A 947 -36.04 20.97 17.13
CA GLY A 947 -36.00 22.34 16.63
C GLY A 947 -36.80 22.57 15.34
N THR A 948 -37.10 23.84 15.05
CA THR A 948 -37.77 24.25 13.81
C THR A 948 -36.75 24.44 12.69
N ILE A 949 -37.06 23.92 11.50
CA ILE A 949 -36.24 24.10 10.30
C ILE A 949 -37.07 24.78 9.21
N ASP A 950 -36.55 25.88 8.69
CA ASP A 950 -37.11 26.66 7.58
C ASP A 950 -36.06 26.84 6.49
N GLY A 951 -36.51 27.23 5.29
CA GLY A 951 -35.63 27.53 4.17
C GLY A 951 -36.32 27.51 2.82
N GLU A 952 -35.52 27.46 1.75
CA GLU A 952 -35.99 27.66 0.37
C GLU A 952 -35.94 26.40 -0.49
N TYR A 953 -34.88 25.58 -0.37
CA TYR A 953 -34.67 24.38 -1.18
C TYR A 953 -34.62 23.11 -0.31
N ASP A 954 -33.47 22.49 -0.05
CA ASP A 954 -33.42 21.14 0.52
C ASP A 954 -33.51 21.16 2.05
N ILE A 955 -34.72 20.98 2.57
CA ILE A 955 -35.04 21.06 3.99
C ILE A 955 -35.46 19.68 4.54
N GLY A 956 -34.74 19.17 5.54
CA GLY A 956 -35.02 17.87 6.15
C GLY A 956 -34.89 17.86 7.68
N GLY A 957 -35.69 17.02 8.34
CA GLY A 957 -35.79 16.96 9.80
C GLY A 957 -34.48 16.61 10.51
N LEU A 958 -33.64 15.79 9.89
CA LEU A 958 -32.31 15.43 10.38
C LEU A 958 -31.21 16.00 9.47
N ILE A 959 -31.31 15.78 8.16
CA ILE A 959 -30.31 16.18 7.17
C ILE A 959 -30.96 16.97 6.04
N GLY A 960 -30.38 18.08 5.59
CA GLY A 960 -30.89 18.84 4.44
C GLY A 960 -30.70 18.09 3.12
N GLU A 961 -29.45 17.91 2.67
CA GLU A 961 -29.10 17.14 1.47
C GLU A 961 -28.16 15.97 1.79
N LEU A 962 -28.39 14.84 1.12
CA LEU A 962 -27.48 13.69 1.05
C LEU A 962 -27.01 13.50 -0.39
N SER A 963 -25.70 13.58 -0.63
CA SER A 963 -25.05 13.32 -1.92
C SER A 963 -23.98 12.24 -1.78
N LEU A 964 -24.42 10.99 -1.80
CA LEU A 964 -23.63 9.84 -1.40
C LEU A 964 -22.73 9.33 -2.52
N LYS A 965 -21.53 8.86 -2.18
CA LYS A 965 -20.63 8.09 -3.06
C LYS A 965 -20.39 6.69 -2.52
N GLU A 966 -20.53 6.51 -1.21
CA GLU A 966 -20.34 5.25 -0.49
C GLU A 966 -21.56 4.95 0.37
N ARG A 967 -21.61 3.72 0.91
CA ARG A 967 -22.73 3.29 1.75
C ARG A 967 -22.79 4.12 3.03
N SER A 968 -23.96 4.68 3.33
CA SER A 968 -24.19 5.58 4.46
C SER A 968 -25.33 5.09 5.34
N TYR A 969 -25.32 5.50 6.60
CA TYR A 969 -26.18 4.96 7.65
C TYR A 969 -26.85 6.07 8.45
N VAL A 970 -28.16 5.97 8.60
CA VAL A 970 -28.95 6.82 9.50
C VAL A 970 -29.77 5.89 10.41
N LEU A 971 -29.35 5.79 11.67
CA LEU A 971 -29.77 4.75 12.58
C LEU A 971 -30.33 5.35 13.87
N ASN A 972 -31.31 4.68 14.47
CA ASN A 972 -31.78 4.92 15.83
C ASN A 972 -32.04 6.41 16.14
N SER A 973 -32.67 7.14 15.23
CA SER A 973 -32.76 8.61 15.28
C SER A 973 -34.17 9.10 15.04
N TYR A 974 -34.50 10.29 15.52
CA TYR A 974 -35.86 10.81 15.38
C TYR A 974 -35.96 12.32 15.13
N HIS A 975 -37.05 12.71 14.48
CA HIS A 975 -37.40 14.11 14.25
C HIS A 975 -38.78 14.42 14.81
N ARG A 976 -38.85 15.35 15.75
CA ARG A 976 -40.11 15.85 16.34
C ARG A 976 -40.29 17.37 16.15
N GLY A 977 -39.30 18.02 15.56
CA GLY A 977 -39.34 19.42 15.22
C GLY A 977 -40.37 19.75 14.15
N LYS A 978 -40.48 21.03 13.80
CA LYS A 978 -41.38 21.51 12.75
C LYS A 978 -40.60 21.84 11.48
N LEU A 979 -41.06 21.35 10.34
CA LEU A 979 -40.63 21.84 9.02
C LEU A 979 -41.56 22.98 8.55
N ALA A 980 -41.03 24.20 8.41
CA ALA A 980 -41.84 25.41 8.25
C ALA A 980 -42.45 25.59 6.83
N LYS A 981 -41.83 25.03 5.79
CA LYS A 981 -42.32 25.10 4.39
C LYS A 981 -42.15 23.76 3.67
N LYS A 982 -43.07 23.48 2.72
CA LYS A 982 -42.84 22.50 1.66
C LYS A 982 -41.81 23.07 0.71
N SER A 983 -40.59 22.55 0.78
CA SER A 983 -39.62 22.71 -0.27
C SER A 983 -40.23 22.37 -1.65
N SER A 984 -39.84 23.09 -2.69
CA SER A 984 -40.17 22.74 -4.08
C SER A 984 -39.42 21.47 -4.56
N SER A 985 -38.32 21.10 -3.90
CA SER A 985 -37.47 19.92 -4.18
C SER A 985 -37.63 18.77 -3.16
N GLY A 986 -38.05 19.06 -1.93
CA GLY A 986 -37.94 18.17 -0.78
C GLY A 986 -39.06 17.14 -0.68
N LYS A 987 -38.71 15.84 -0.76
CA LYS A 987 -39.68 14.73 -0.75
C LYS A 987 -39.82 14.04 0.61
N TYR A 988 -38.87 14.12 1.56
CA TYR A 988 -38.81 13.24 2.73
C TYR A 988 -38.79 13.95 4.09
N ALA A 989 -39.19 13.26 5.16
CA ALA A 989 -39.32 13.86 6.50
C ALA A 989 -37.96 14.04 7.17
N PHE A 990 -37.09 13.04 7.03
CA PHE A 990 -35.76 13.03 7.61
C PHE A 990 -34.75 13.78 6.73
N TYR A 991 -35.02 13.87 5.41
CA TYR A 991 -34.11 14.37 4.39
C TYR A 991 -34.80 15.35 3.44
N GLY A 992 -34.18 16.48 3.14
CA GLY A 992 -34.64 17.35 2.06
C GLY A 992 -34.46 16.68 0.71
N PHE A 993 -33.22 16.39 0.34
CA PHE A 993 -32.87 15.73 -0.92
C PHE A 993 -31.90 14.57 -0.72
N VAL A 994 -32.05 13.51 -1.52
CA VAL A 994 -31.16 12.34 -1.51
C VAL A 994 -30.75 12.01 -2.94
N ARG A 995 -29.46 12.11 -3.23
CA ARG A 995 -28.82 11.64 -4.46
C ARG A 995 -28.14 10.29 -4.18
N LEU A 996 -28.33 9.34 -5.09
CA LEU A 996 -27.84 7.96 -4.95
C LEU A 996 -28.43 7.23 -3.72
N SER A 997 -29.75 7.30 -3.59
CA SER A 997 -30.61 6.64 -2.60
C SER A 997 -30.31 5.16 -2.31
N PRO A 998 -29.90 4.29 -3.26
CA PRO A 998 -29.57 2.88 -2.96
C PRO A 998 -28.39 2.69 -2.01
N LEU A 999 -27.55 3.73 -1.81
CA LEU A 999 -26.42 3.70 -0.89
C LEU A 999 -26.82 4.01 0.56
N LEU A 1000 -28.04 4.48 0.80
CA LEU A 1000 -28.52 4.87 2.12
C LEU A 1000 -29.23 3.71 2.83
N VAL A 1001 -28.73 3.35 4.01
CA VAL A 1001 -29.35 2.41 4.94
C VAL A 1001 -29.97 3.19 6.10
N GLN A 1002 -31.24 2.94 6.38
CA GLN A 1002 -31.99 3.59 7.42
C GLN A 1002 -32.60 2.55 8.34
N GLN A 1003 -32.42 2.73 9.64
CA GLN A 1003 -32.93 1.77 10.62
C GLN A 1003 -33.47 2.46 11.88
N ASN A 1004 -34.62 1.98 12.38
CA ASN A 1004 -35.22 2.42 13.65
C ASN A 1004 -35.37 3.94 13.72
N LEU A 1005 -36.04 4.52 12.72
CA LEU A 1005 -36.27 5.96 12.65
C LEU A 1005 -37.74 6.29 12.88
N TYR A 1006 -38.03 7.39 13.57
CA TYR A 1006 -39.40 7.89 13.64
C TYR A 1006 -39.51 9.41 13.49
N THR A 1007 -40.60 9.87 12.88
CA THR A 1007 -40.94 11.29 12.79
C THR A 1007 -42.37 11.58 13.22
N THR A 1008 -42.58 12.72 13.87
CA THR A 1008 -43.93 13.21 14.21
C THR A 1008 -44.42 14.32 13.27
N ASP A 1009 -43.61 14.71 12.29
CA ASP A 1009 -44.00 15.74 11.32
C ASP A 1009 -44.97 15.14 10.27
N SER A 1010 -46.18 15.70 10.21
CA SER A 1010 -47.26 15.29 9.30
C SER A 1010 -47.20 15.94 7.91
N LEU A 1011 -46.27 16.87 7.65
CA LEU A 1011 -46.15 17.59 6.39
C LEU A 1011 -45.22 16.90 5.37
N ALA A 1012 -44.27 16.08 5.83
CA ALA A 1012 -43.20 15.52 5.02
C ALA A 1012 -43.07 13.99 5.11
N SER A 1013 -44.14 13.24 5.33
CA SER A 1013 -44.08 11.84 5.76
C SER A 1013 -43.67 10.77 4.72
N ASN A 1014 -43.06 11.14 3.59
CA ASN A 1014 -42.57 10.10 2.67
C ASN A 1014 -41.26 9.52 3.19
N VAL A 1015 -41.19 8.19 3.19
CA VAL A 1015 -39.95 7.44 3.38
C VAL A 1015 -39.26 7.32 2.01
N CYS A 1016 -37.93 7.32 2.00
CA CYS A 1016 -37.15 7.11 0.78
C CYS A 1016 -37.39 5.69 0.23
N ALA A 1017 -38.20 5.55 -0.82
CA ALA A 1017 -38.58 4.25 -1.36
C ALA A 1017 -37.42 3.46 -1.99
N GLU A 1018 -36.38 4.16 -2.47
CA GLU A 1018 -35.20 3.57 -3.12
C GLU A 1018 -34.07 3.25 -2.13
N CYS A 1019 -34.24 3.59 -0.86
CA CYS A 1019 -33.28 3.34 0.20
C CYS A 1019 -33.50 1.95 0.83
N THR A 1020 -32.49 1.43 1.52
CA THR A 1020 -32.66 0.25 2.37
C THR A 1020 -33.31 0.72 3.67
N ASN A 1021 -34.58 0.36 3.89
CA ASN A 1021 -35.36 0.78 5.05
C ASN A 1021 -35.67 -0.41 5.96
N ASP A 1022 -35.41 -0.24 7.25
CA ASP A 1022 -35.83 -1.16 8.30
C ASP A 1022 -36.42 -0.35 9.47
N ASN A 1023 -37.61 -0.71 9.96
CA ASN A 1023 -38.25 -0.01 11.08
C ASN A 1023 -38.31 1.52 10.96
N ILE A 1024 -38.85 2.03 9.85
CA ILE A 1024 -39.06 3.48 9.63
C ILE A 1024 -40.53 3.82 9.84
N TYR A 1025 -40.80 4.80 10.71
CA TYR A 1025 -42.14 5.17 11.14
C TYR A 1025 -42.41 6.66 11.01
N HIS A 1026 -43.66 7.02 10.72
CA HIS A 1026 -44.13 8.40 10.69
C HIS A 1026 -45.53 8.52 11.27
N LEU A 1027 -45.83 9.69 11.82
CA LEU A 1027 -47.17 10.04 12.27
C LEU A 1027 -48.11 10.19 11.07
N LYS A 1028 -49.33 9.65 11.19
CA LYS A 1028 -50.37 9.78 10.16
C LYS A 1028 -50.59 11.24 9.76
N ARG A 1029 -50.55 11.50 8.45
CA ARG A 1029 -50.87 12.84 7.89
C ARG A 1029 -52.33 13.22 8.06
N ASN A 1030 -53.20 12.23 7.93
CA ASN A 1030 -54.65 12.31 8.09
C ASN A 1030 -55.20 10.87 8.14
N GLU A 1031 -56.50 10.73 8.35
CA GLU A 1031 -57.19 9.42 8.44
C GLU A 1031 -57.04 8.52 7.20
N LYS A 1032 -56.66 9.06 6.04
CA LYS A 1032 -56.45 8.28 4.80
C LYS A 1032 -55.03 7.76 4.63
N ASP A 1033 -54.09 8.18 5.47
CA ASP A 1033 -52.68 7.78 5.38
C ASP A 1033 -52.46 6.38 5.97
N SER A 1034 -52.56 5.36 5.12
CA SER A 1034 -52.48 3.95 5.55
C SER A 1034 -51.07 3.48 5.92
N THR A 1035 -50.03 4.29 5.67
CA THR A 1035 -48.63 3.91 5.93
C THR A 1035 -48.09 4.49 7.24
N GLY A 1036 -48.79 5.45 7.86
CA GLY A 1036 -48.40 6.07 9.13
C GLY A 1036 -49.07 5.43 10.34
N LEU A 1037 -48.49 5.65 11.52
CA LEU A 1037 -49.06 5.27 12.81
C LEU A 1037 -49.81 6.43 13.46
N SER A 1038 -50.85 6.13 14.23
CA SER A 1038 -51.53 7.15 15.05
C SER A 1038 -50.63 7.63 16.19
N GLU A 1039 -50.91 8.82 16.71
CA GLU A 1039 -50.19 9.39 17.84
C GLU A 1039 -50.21 8.45 19.06
N LYS A 1040 -51.36 7.85 19.34
CA LYS A 1040 -51.52 6.89 20.44
C LYS A 1040 -50.64 5.65 20.27
N GLU A 1041 -50.51 5.13 19.05
CA GLU A 1041 -49.65 3.98 18.75
C GLU A 1041 -48.17 4.37 18.92
N MET A 1042 -47.76 5.53 18.39
CA MET A 1042 -46.38 6.01 18.52
C MET A 1042 -46.00 6.40 19.95
N LYS A 1043 -46.96 6.75 20.82
CA LYS A 1043 -46.73 7.01 22.25
C LYS A 1043 -46.86 5.76 23.12
N SER A 1044 -46.90 4.55 22.55
CA SER A 1044 -47.06 3.30 23.31
C SER A 1044 -45.72 2.69 23.72
N ARG A 1045 -45.72 1.90 24.81
CA ARG A 1045 -44.55 1.11 25.21
C ARG A 1045 -44.15 0.10 24.13
N ASP A 1046 -45.12 -0.57 23.52
CA ASP A 1046 -44.91 -1.52 22.43
C ASP A 1046 -44.17 -0.88 21.25
N PHE A 1047 -44.46 0.38 20.94
CA PHE A 1047 -43.75 1.10 19.88
C PHE A 1047 -42.29 1.40 20.24
N ALA A 1048 -42.01 1.80 21.48
CA ALA A 1048 -40.65 1.99 21.95
C ALA A 1048 -39.85 0.67 21.89
N GLU A 1049 -40.45 -0.45 22.31
CA GLU A 1049 -39.84 -1.78 22.23
C GLU A 1049 -39.58 -2.21 20.77
N ARG A 1050 -40.48 -1.85 19.85
CA ARG A 1050 -40.35 -2.15 18.41
C ARG A 1050 -39.18 -1.41 17.74
N LEU A 1051 -38.79 -0.25 18.25
CA LEU A 1051 -37.61 0.49 17.78
C LEU A 1051 -36.28 -0.09 18.30
N GLY A 1052 -36.33 -1.06 19.22
CA GLY A 1052 -35.16 -1.73 19.77
C GLY A 1052 -34.52 -1.02 20.96
N GLU A 1053 -33.40 -1.58 21.45
CA GLU A 1053 -32.78 -1.20 22.73
C GLU A 1053 -32.22 0.23 22.79
N ALA A 1054 -32.01 0.86 21.62
CA ALA A 1054 -31.57 2.24 21.53
C ALA A 1054 -32.65 3.24 21.98
N PHE A 1055 -33.91 2.80 22.03
CA PHE A 1055 -35.04 3.61 22.49
C PHE A 1055 -35.60 3.10 23.82
N ALA A 1056 -36.16 4.03 24.58
CA ALA A 1056 -36.91 3.76 25.80
C ALA A 1056 -38.29 4.42 25.73
N TYR A 1057 -39.27 3.79 26.39
CA TYR A 1057 -40.58 4.38 26.58
C TYR A 1057 -40.47 5.64 27.44
N ASP A 1058 -41.03 6.75 26.96
CA ASP A 1058 -41.00 8.03 27.67
C ASP A 1058 -42.03 8.09 28.81
N SER A 1059 -41.74 7.36 29.89
CA SER A 1059 -42.62 7.29 31.06
C SER A 1059 -42.72 8.61 31.83
N LEU A 1060 -41.80 9.54 31.59
CA LEU A 1060 -41.72 10.83 32.29
C LEU A 1060 -42.28 11.99 31.46
N GLY A 1061 -42.65 11.77 30.19
CA GLY A 1061 -43.16 12.81 29.31
C GLY A 1061 -42.09 13.80 28.84
N SER A 1062 -40.80 13.47 28.96
CA SER A 1062 -39.67 14.33 28.56
C SER A 1062 -39.64 14.61 27.05
N ASN A 1063 -40.23 13.72 26.27
CA ASN A 1063 -40.39 13.84 24.83
C ASN A 1063 -41.87 13.73 24.43
N ASP A 1064 -42.75 14.33 25.23
CA ASP A 1064 -44.21 14.40 24.99
C ASP A 1064 -44.85 13.01 24.88
N GLY A 1065 -44.28 12.01 25.56
CA GLY A 1065 -44.75 10.62 25.55
C GLY A 1065 -44.29 9.81 24.34
N PHE A 1066 -43.57 10.42 23.38
CA PHE A 1066 -42.93 9.69 22.29
C PHE A 1066 -41.59 9.07 22.74
N PRO A 1067 -41.15 7.93 22.18
CA PRO A 1067 -39.94 7.24 22.62
C PRO A 1067 -38.71 8.15 22.67
N ILE A 1068 -37.95 8.06 23.75
CA ILE A 1068 -36.66 8.76 23.93
C ILE A 1068 -35.50 7.82 23.63
N LEU A 1069 -34.32 8.37 23.36
CA LEU A 1069 -33.11 7.55 23.34
C LEU A 1069 -32.82 7.03 24.75
N SER A 1070 -32.51 5.75 24.88
CA SER A 1070 -32.38 5.07 26.17
C SER A 1070 -31.09 5.42 26.93
N GLY A 1071 -30.15 6.09 26.27
CA GLY A 1071 -28.79 6.32 26.77
C GLY A 1071 -27.93 5.06 26.87
N LYS A 1072 -28.46 3.87 26.52
CA LYS A 1072 -27.67 2.64 26.48
C LYS A 1072 -26.73 2.66 25.27
N GLU A 1073 -25.47 2.29 25.51
CA GLU A 1073 -24.56 1.96 24.42
C GLU A 1073 -25.03 0.66 23.75
N VAL A 1074 -25.62 0.83 22.57
CA VAL A 1074 -25.97 -0.30 21.69
C VAL A 1074 -24.85 -0.39 20.65
N PRO A 1075 -24.17 -1.55 20.50
CA PRO A 1075 -23.20 -1.74 19.44
C PRO A 1075 -23.85 -1.42 18.09
N LEU A 1076 -23.11 -0.71 17.23
CA LEU A 1076 -23.58 -0.52 15.85
C LEU A 1076 -23.87 -1.90 15.24
N PRO A 1077 -24.90 -2.02 14.39
CA PRO A 1077 -25.08 -3.23 13.59
C PRO A 1077 -23.74 -3.59 12.94
N VAL A 1078 -23.31 -4.86 13.06
CA VAL A 1078 -22.08 -5.32 12.40
C VAL A 1078 -22.25 -5.03 10.91
N LEU A 1079 -21.52 -4.03 10.45
CA LEU A 1079 -21.54 -3.59 9.07
C LEU A 1079 -21.13 -4.79 8.22
N PRO A 1080 -21.87 -5.16 7.15
CA PRO A 1080 -21.25 -5.94 6.10
C PRO A 1080 -20.04 -5.12 5.66
N GLU A 1081 -18.83 -5.62 5.89
CA GLU A 1081 -17.63 -4.95 5.39
C GLU A 1081 -17.84 -4.64 3.91
N ASP A 1082 -17.53 -3.42 3.49
CA ASP A 1082 -17.25 -3.16 2.10
C ASP A 1082 -16.05 -4.04 1.74
N THR A 1083 -16.33 -5.27 1.29
CA THR A 1083 -15.41 -6.04 0.47
C THR A 1083 -15.35 -5.37 -0.90
N ALA A 1084 -14.92 -4.11 -0.91
CA ALA A 1084 -14.34 -3.42 -2.03
C ALA A 1084 -12.80 -3.54 -1.97
N THR A 1085 -12.26 -4.58 -1.34
CA THR A 1085 -11.20 -5.29 -2.04
C THR A 1085 -11.80 -5.76 -3.34
N ALA A 1086 -11.23 -5.35 -4.48
CA ALA A 1086 -11.39 -6.08 -5.73
C ALA A 1086 -11.52 -7.56 -5.37
N VAL A 1087 -12.65 -8.18 -5.71
CA VAL A 1087 -12.76 -9.62 -5.71
C VAL A 1087 -11.61 -10.05 -6.62
N LYS A 1088 -10.46 -10.37 -6.01
CA LYS A 1088 -9.47 -11.27 -6.58
C LYS A 1088 -10.34 -12.34 -7.21
N PRO A 1089 -10.28 -12.58 -8.52
CA PRO A 1089 -11.10 -13.61 -9.12
C PRO A 1089 -10.87 -14.83 -8.26
N GLU A 1090 -11.92 -15.22 -7.52
CA GLU A 1090 -11.94 -16.50 -6.88
C GLU A 1090 -11.79 -17.43 -8.07
N VAL A 1091 -10.56 -17.90 -8.28
CA VAL A 1091 -10.34 -19.26 -8.69
C VAL A 1091 -11.38 -20.01 -7.91
N GLN A 1092 -12.36 -20.58 -8.62
CA GLN A 1092 -13.21 -21.59 -8.03
C GLN A 1092 -12.25 -22.63 -7.47
N LYS A 1093 -11.89 -22.47 -6.20
CA LYS A 1093 -11.47 -23.57 -5.36
C LYS A 1093 -12.69 -24.46 -5.42
N SER A 1094 -12.60 -25.47 -6.27
CA SER A 1094 -13.39 -26.68 -6.18
C SER A 1094 -13.69 -26.90 -4.71
N GLY A 1095 -14.96 -26.92 -4.34
CA GLY A 1095 -15.36 -27.05 -2.94
C GLY A 1095 -14.69 -28.26 -2.30
N LYS A 1096 -13.55 -28.06 -1.65
CA LYS A 1096 -13.02 -28.97 -0.67
C LYS A 1096 -13.41 -28.40 0.68
N LEU A 1097 -14.59 -28.80 1.12
CA LEU A 1097 -14.91 -28.84 2.54
C LEU A 1097 -14.97 -30.30 2.98
N ASN A 1098 -13.89 -30.66 3.69
CA ASN A 1098 -13.80 -31.40 4.95
C ASN A 1098 -14.22 -32.87 4.98
N PHE A 1099 -13.76 -33.70 4.03
CA PHE A 1099 -13.16 -34.99 4.37
C PHE A 1099 -12.41 -35.60 3.17
N THR A 1100 -11.30 -36.30 3.42
CA THR A 1100 -10.62 -37.17 2.46
C THR A 1100 -11.12 -38.60 2.61
N VAL A 1101 -11.15 -39.36 1.52
CA VAL A 1101 -11.40 -40.80 1.50
C VAL A 1101 -10.21 -41.45 0.79
N ALA A 1102 -9.48 -42.31 1.48
CA ALA A 1102 -8.32 -43.03 0.96
C ALA A 1102 -8.47 -44.53 1.23
N VAL A 1103 -7.60 -45.34 0.60
CA VAL A 1103 -7.45 -46.75 0.94
C VAL A 1103 -6.08 -46.94 1.56
N LEU A 1104 -6.04 -47.46 2.78
CA LEU A 1104 -4.81 -47.83 3.48
C LEU A 1104 -4.97 -49.24 4.02
N ASN A 1105 -4.09 -50.17 3.64
CA ASN A 1105 -4.11 -51.57 4.12
C ASN A 1105 -5.48 -52.29 3.93
N ARG A 1106 -6.17 -52.05 2.80
CA ARG A 1106 -7.54 -52.51 2.47
C ARG A 1106 -8.69 -51.85 3.23
N ASP A 1107 -8.39 -50.94 4.14
CA ASP A 1107 -9.42 -50.15 4.81
C ASP A 1107 -9.74 -48.90 4.00
N ILE A 1108 -11.01 -48.52 3.98
CA ILE A 1108 -11.44 -47.20 3.55
C ILE A 1108 -11.24 -46.25 4.73
N VAL A 1109 -10.28 -45.33 4.61
CA VAL A 1109 -9.97 -44.34 5.64
C VAL A 1109 -10.61 -43.00 5.27
N LEU A 1110 -11.43 -42.46 6.17
CA LEU A 1110 -11.99 -41.12 6.10
C LEU A 1110 -11.30 -40.19 7.11
N GLN A 1111 -10.90 -38.98 6.71
CA GLN A 1111 -10.36 -37.96 7.63
C GLN A 1111 -11.00 -36.59 7.34
N GLY A 1112 -11.54 -35.90 8.36
CA GLY A 1112 -12.24 -34.61 8.23
C GLY A 1112 -13.18 -34.34 9.42
N GLU A 1113 -14.10 -33.38 9.33
CA GLU A 1113 -15.09 -33.08 10.39
C GLU A 1113 -16.19 -34.15 10.48
N LEU A 1114 -15.81 -35.34 10.93
CA LEU A 1114 -16.65 -36.54 10.97
C LEU A 1114 -17.24 -36.82 12.36
N LEU A 1115 -16.78 -36.15 13.42
CA LEU A 1115 -17.28 -36.41 14.78
C LEU A 1115 -18.82 -36.23 14.86
N GLY A 1116 -19.52 -37.28 15.28
CA GLY A 1116 -20.97 -37.30 15.42
C GLY A 1116 -21.74 -37.45 14.10
N LYS A 1117 -21.08 -37.86 13.01
CA LYS A 1117 -21.68 -37.97 11.68
C LYS A 1117 -21.93 -39.42 11.23
N LYS A 1118 -23.02 -39.65 10.49
CA LYS A 1118 -23.37 -40.97 9.94
C LYS A 1118 -22.69 -41.22 8.59
N VAL A 1119 -21.92 -42.30 8.51
CA VAL A 1119 -21.23 -42.76 7.30
C VAL A 1119 -21.77 -44.13 6.89
N ALA A 1120 -21.91 -44.37 5.59
CA ALA A 1120 -22.29 -45.67 5.03
C ALA A 1120 -21.45 -46.00 3.80
N VAL A 1121 -21.14 -47.28 3.58
CA VAL A 1121 -20.42 -47.78 2.40
C VAL A 1121 -21.31 -48.76 1.66
N PHE A 1122 -21.35 -48.63 0.34
CA PHE A 1122 -22.14 -49.46 -0.56
C PHE A 1122 -21.22 -50.12 -1.59
N ASP A 1123 -21.54 -51.32 -2.03
CA ASP A 1123 -20.91 -51.91 -3.22
C ASP A 1123 -21.45 -51.24 -4.51
N VAL A 1124 -20.84 -51.53 -5.67
CA VAL A 1124 -21.29 -51.00 -6.97
C VAL A 1124 -22.71 -51.40 -7.38
N ARG A 1125 -23.32 -52.40 -6.74
CA ARG A 1125 -24.71 -52.83 -6.98
C ARG A 1125 -25.68 -52.07 -6.06
N GLY A 1126 -25.17 -51.19 -5.21
CA GLY A 1126 -25.96 -50.41 -4.25
C GLY A 1126 -26.27 -51.15 -2.95
N ALA A 1127 -25.69 -52.34 -2.71
CA ALA A 1127 -25.87 -53.06 -1.46
C ALA A 1127 -25.00 -52.42 -0.37
N LYS A 1128 -25.62 -52.08 0.77
CA LYS A 1128 -24.91 -51.48 1.90
C LYS A 1128 -24.02 -52.53 2.59
N VAL A 1129 -22.70 -52.32 2.53
CA VAL A 1129 -21.69 -53.22 3.10
C VAL A 1129 -21.20 -52.76 4.47
N TRP A 1130 -21.35 -51.48 4.81
CA TRP A 1130 -21.02 -50.95 6.14
C TRP A 1130 -21.82 -49.69 6.48
N SER A 1131 -22.11 -49.43 7.76
CA SER A 1131 -22.59 -48.12 8.23
C SER A 1131 -22.35 -47.90 9.72
N GLY A 1132 -22.00 -46.68 10.12
CA GLY A 1132 -21.75 -46.32 11.50
C GLY A 1132 -21.73 -44.81 11.75
N MET A 1133 -21.68 -44.43 13.02
CA MET A 1133 -21.44 -43.04 13.45
C MET A 1133 -19.95 -42.86 13.69
N ALA A 1134 -19.35 -41.84 13.11
CA ALA A 1134 -17.94 -41.51 13.35
C ALA A 1134 -17.76 -40.93 14.76
N GLN A 1135 -16.91 -41.60 15.54
CA GLN A 1135 -16.59 -41.25 16.94
C GLN A 1135 -15.38 -40.29 17.05
N ALA A 1136 -14.76 -39.95 15.92
CA ALA A 1136 -13.63 -39.04 15.80
C ALA A 1136 -13.65 -38.37 14.42
N ASN A 1137 -12.78 -37.39 14.23
CA ASN A 1137 -12.53 -36.75 12.93
C ASN A 1137 -11.72 -37.63 11.95
N ALA A 1138 -11.46 -38.90 12.32
CA ALA A 1138 -10.93 -39.93 11.44
C ALA A 1138 -11.68 -41.25 11.67
N LEU A 1139 -11.94 -41.99 10.59
CA LEU A 1139 -12.68 -43.25 10.61
C LEU A 1139 -12.06 -44.24 9.62
N SER A 1140 -11.61 -45.40 10.10
CA SER A 1140 -11.14 -46.51 9.24
C SER A 1140 -12.24 -47.57 9.14
N ILE A 1141 -12.55 -48.01 7.92
CA ILE A 1141 -13.59 -49.02 7.63
C ILE A 1141 -12.93 -50.20 6.92
N PRO A 1142 -12.78 -51.36 7.59
CA PRO A 1142 -12.17 -52.53 6.96
C PRO A 1142 -13.09 -53.13 5.90
N MET A 1143 -12.50 -53.50 4.75
CA MET A 1143 -13.23 -54.10 3.64
C MET A 1143 -12.79 -55.54 3.39
N GLU A 1144 -13.73 -56.49 3.49
CA GLU A 1144 -13.46 -57.92 3.36
C GLU A 1144 -13.10 -58.36 1.93
N LYS A 1145 -13.55 -57.61 0.90
CA LYS A 1145 -13.36 -57.97 -0.51
C LYS A 1145 -12.77 -56.81 -1.31
N PRO A 1146 -11.84 -57.05 -2.24
CA PRO A 1146 -11.41 -56.03 -3.20
C PRO A 1146 -12.57 -55.68 -4.12
N GLY A 1147 -12.64 -54.41 -4.53
CA GLY A 1147 -13.76 -53.92 -5.33
C GLY A 1147 -13.90 -52.42 -5.27
N ILE A 1148 -14.86 -51.91 -6.04
CA ILE A 1148 -15.21 -50.50 -6.02
C ILE A 1148 -16.37 -50.29 -5.06
N TYR A 1149 -16.24 -49.30 -4.19
CA TYR A 1149 -17.22 -48.97 -3.17
C TYR A 1149 -17.66 -47.51 -3.28
N ILE A 1150 -18.89 -47.23 -2.87
CA ILE A 1150 -19.45 -45.89 -2.75
C ILE A 1150 -19.59 -45.56 -1.27
N VAL A 1151 -18.82 -44.60 -0.81
CA VAL A 1151 -18.85 -44.07 0.55
C VAL A 1151 -19.80 -42.89 0.60
N ARG A 1152 -20.80 -42.92 1.46
CA ARG A 1152 -21.81 -41.87 1.65
C ARG A 1152 -21.68 -41.26 3.03
N TYR A 1153 -21.68 -39.93 3.08
CA TYR A 1153 -21.78 -39.13 4.28
C TYR A 1153 -22.80 -37.99 4.04
N GLY A 1154 -23.89 -37.99 4.80
CA GLY A 1154 -25.02 -37.07 4.57
C GLY A 1154 -25.63 -37.23 3.15
N ARG A 1155 -25.68 -36.13 2.39
CA ARG A 1155 -26.11 -36.10 0.97
C ARG A 1155 -24.97 -36.34 -0.03
N ARG A 1156 -23.73 -36.51 0.42
CA ARG A 1156 -22.53 -36.63 -0.43
C ARG A 1156 -22.10 -38.08 -0.60
N THR A 1157 -21.53 -38.41 -1.76
CA THR A 1157 -21.00 -39.74 -2.10
C THR A 1157 -19.60 -39.63 -2.71
N SER A 1158 -18.70 -40.56 -2.38
CA SER A 1158 -17.37 -40.72 -2.97
C SER A 1158 -17.16 -42.16 -3.44
N LYS A 1159 -16.52 -42.36 -4.59
CA LYS A 1159 -16.24 -43.68 -5.16
C LYS A 1159 -14.77 -44.02 -4.92
N ILE A 1160 -14.49 -45.17 -4.31
CA ILE A 1160 -13.13 -45.59 -3.95
C ILE A 1160 -12.88 -47.04 -4.36
N ALA A 1161 -11.70 -47.32 -4.91
CA ALA A 1161 -11.30 -48.66 -5.31
C ALA A 1161 -10.38 -49.26 -4.23
N VAL A 1162 -10.83 -50.34 -3.60
CA VAL A 1162 -10.03 -51.12 -2.64
C VAL A 1162 -9.37 -52.27 -3.38
N ARG A 1163 -8.03 -52.31 -3.38
CA ARG A 1163 -7.21 -53.32 -4.07
C ARG A 1163 -6.87 -54.52 -3.18
#